data_AF-A0A3N9WVS7-F1
#
_entry.id   AF-A0A3N9WVS7-F1
#
_cell.length_a   1.000
_cell.length_b   1.000
_cell.length_c   1.000
_cell.angle_alpha   90.00
_cell.angle_beta   90.00
_cell.angle_gamma   90.00
#
_symmetry.space_group_name_H-M   'P 1'
#
loop_
_entity.id
_entity.type
_entity.pdbx_description
1 polymer ?
#
loop_
_entity_poly.entity_id
_entity_poly.type
_entity_poly.pdbx_seq_one_letter_code
_entity_poly.pdbx_strand_id
1 'polypeptide(L)'
;MAQPDLTLTASLRPAALDARRGIVRLHPEALTALGLRPGDPVRLVGRRETAGIAAAAGPGASSALLYADDLTLGNLGLRDGGQVRVSPVPLVSASRVVLAGPVGVVAAVSPEMLRLALLGKVLTAGDDVSLLPQDVLPDASVRSLVEAARRSLANTVGFAWTSTLLSVVTVEPAAGALVTMGTSVAWEHGATTHGGPAPVGAASTRPGRSADAVPTEDAPDVDELPGLRAQAEELTELLDLGFHHREVLGRLGTTISLGVLLVGPAGSGKSALVRAVAARVGARVHPLWAPEVAALASPAAADRLRVATSAARAEGPAVLLVTDVEALAPADDPGPVATVFRQVLAESIRAGVAVVCTTGRPEAVDPALRAPDLLSLRISVPLPDQALRREQLTVLTRQVPLADDVRLDEVAARTPGFVAADLAALVREAGVRAALRQKSAETPTVSMADFTAAREVVRPTTMAASTLDLASVTLDDVGGLDEVKQTLTESVLWPLTYPDTFARLGVQPPRGVLLYGPPGCGKTYLVTALAGSGRANVLSVKGAELLSKWVGESERAVRELFRRAREAAPTLIFLDEVDALAPVRGQATDGGTTDRVVAALLTELDGVETLRNVVVVGATNRPDLVDPALLRPGRLERLVYVPPPDGPARAEILRAASRQVPLAPDVDLPALGDELTGFSAADCAALIREAALAAMRESLAAATVTAEHVSTARARVRPSLDPAQVASLAAYAAGRE
;
A
#
# COMPACT_ATOMS: atom_id res chain seq x y z
N MET A 1 -41.41 26.61 1.59
CA MET A 1 -41.19 26.01 2.93
C MET A 1 -39.74 26.26 3.28
N ALA A 2 -39.45 26.80 4.47
CA ALA A 2 -38.06 27.06 4.88
C ALA A 2 -37.27 25.74 4.87
N GLN A 3 -36.07 25.74 4.30
CA GLN A 3 -35.19 24.57 4.40
C GLN A 3 -34.88 24.33 5.89
N PRO A 4 -34.98 23.09 6.37
CA PRO A 4 -34.67 22.79 7.77
C PRO A 4 -33.19 23.11 8.03
N ASP A 5 -32.92 23.98 8.99
CA ASP A 5 -31.56 24.32 9.43
C ASP A 5 -31.39 24.04 10.93
N LEU A 6 -30.20 23.58 11.30
CA LEU A 6 -29.80 23.34 12.68
C LEU A 6 -28.54 24.13 12.99
N THR A 7 -28.51 24.77 14.15
CA THR A 7 -27.28 25.37 14.68
C THR A 7 -26.66 24.39 15.67
N LEU A 8 -25.45 23.92 15.36
CA LEU A 8 -24.71 22.95 16.14
C LEU A 8 -23.37 23.56 16.58
N THR A 9 -22.74 22.93 17.57
CA THR A 9 -21.38 23.30 17.98
C THR A 9 -20.38 22.40 17.26
N ALA A 10 -19.46 23.00 16.51
CA ALA A 10 -18.45 22.26 15.76
C ALA A 10 -17.37 21.74 16.73
N SER A 11 -17.09 20.45 16.69
CA SER A 11 -16.09 19.77 17.50
C SER A 11 -15.00 19.16 16.63
N LEU A 12 -13.74 19.46 16.92
CA LEU A 12 -12.59 18.85 16.26
C LEU A 12 -12.42 17.40 16.77
N ARG A 13 -12.92 16.43 16.00
CA ARG A 13 -12.62 15.01 16.20
C ARG A 13 -12.49 14.30 14.86
N PRO A 14 -11.28 14.12 14.34
CA PRO A 14 -11.10 13.20 13.23
C PRO A 14 -11.18 11.77 13.76
N ALA A 15 -12.11 10.95 13.26
CA ALA A 15 -11.76 9.55 13.12
C ALA A 15 -10.55 9.51 12.17
N ALA A 16 -9.49 8.77 12.50
CA ALA A 16 -8.28 8.72 11.66
C ALA A 16 -8.58 8.33 10.19
N LEU A 17 -9.72 7.68 9.96
CA LEU A 17 -10.23 7.28 8.65
C LEU A 17 -10.93 8.41 7.86
N ASP A 18 -11.44 9.46 8.51
CA ASP A 18 -12.27 10.50 7.90
C ASP A 18 -11.54 11.85 7.70
N ALA A 19 -10.33 11.99 8.24
CA ALA A 19 -9.57 13.24 8.20
C ALA A 19 -9.24 13.68 6.77
N ARG A 20 -9.48 14.97 6.49
CA ARG A 20 -9.24 15.70 5.23
C ARG A 20 -10.03 15.18 4.04
N ARG A 21 -11.13 14.47 4.33
CA ARG A 21 -12.03 13.91 3.33
C ARG A 21 -13.26 14.77 3.10
N GLY A 22 -13.50 15.84 3.86
CA GLY A 22 -14.72 16.66 3.70
C GLY A 22 -16.00 15.94 4.16
N ILE A 23 -15.85 15.02 5.12
CA ILE A 23 -16.95 14.30 5.76
C ILE A 23 -17.23 14.99 7.10
N VAL A 24 -18.50 15.26 7.39
CA VAL A 24 -18.97 15.74 8.69
C VAL A 24 -19.90 14.74 9.34
N ARG A 25 -19.64 14.43 10.61
CA ARG A 25 -20.46 13.47 11.35
C ARG A 25 -21.50 14.17 12.21
N LEU A 26 -22.73 13.73 12.06
CA LEU A 26 -23.91 14.23 12.75
C LEU A 26 -24.57 13.10 13.54
N HIS A 27 -25.15 13.43 14.70
CA HIS A 27 -25.96 12.46 15.44
C HIS A 27 -27.16 11.99 14.58
N PRO A 28 -27.60 10.72 14.69
CA PRO A 28 -28.75 10.22 13.93
C PRO A 28 -30.03 11.07 14.08
N GLU A 29 -30.25 11.68 15.24
CA GLU A 29 -31.37 12.61 15.46
C GLU A 29 -31.22 13.91 14.66
N ALA A 30 -30.00 14.46 14.55
CA ALA A 30 -29.73 15.66 13.76
C ALA A 30 -29.88 15.37 12.26
N LEU A 31 -29.44 14.20 11.79
CA LEU A 31 -29.70 13.73 10.42
C LEU A 31 -31.20 13.62 10.14
N THR A 32 -31.95 13.00 11.06
CA THR A 32 -33.41 12.83 10.95
C THR A 32 -34.12 14.18 10.92
N ALA A 33 -33.72 15.12 11.78
CA ALA A 33 -34.29 16.46 11.87
C ALA A 33 -34.02 17.31 10.61
N LEU A 34 -32.86 17.13 9.97
CA LEU A 34 -32.51 17.80 8.72
C LEU A 34 -33.03 17.06 7.47
N GLY A 35 -33.62 15.88 7.62
CA GLY A 35 -34.08 15.03 6.51
C GLY A 35 -32.94 14.45 5.67
N LEU A 36 -31.76 14.27 6.26
CA LEU A 36 -30.54 13.81 5.60
C LEU A 36 -30.32 12.31 5.80
N ARG A 37 -29.76 11.66 4.79
CA ARG A 37 -29.20 10.30 4.84
C ARG A 37 -27.67 10.37 4.84
N PRO A 38 -26.97 9.37 5.41
CA PRO A 38 -25.53 9.26 5.24
C PRO A 38 -25.16 9.23 3.75
N GLY A 39 -24.23 10.10 3.34
CA GLY A 39 -23.85 10.32 1.95
C GLY A 39 -24.49 11.56 1.30
N ASP A 40 -25.49 12.18 1.93
CA ASP A 40 -26.11 13.39 1.40
C ASP A 40 -25.19 14.62 1.60
N PRO A 41 -25.15 15.56 0.63
CA PRO A 41 -24.40 16.79 0.76
C PRO A 41 -25.09 17.76 1.72
N VAL A 42 -24.28 18.46 2.52
CA VAL A 42 -24.73 19.45 3.50
C VAL A 42 -24.00 20.76 3.33
N ARG A 43 -24.74 21.86 3.49
CA ARG A 43 -24.19 23.22 3.59
C ARG A 43 -23.79 23.47 5.02
N LEU A 44 -22.60 24.04 5.19
CA LEU A 44 -22.04 24.39 6.47
C LEU A 44 -21.72 25.89 6.46
N VAL A 45 -22.33 26.64 7.37
CA VAL A 45 -22.16 28.09 7.46
C VAL A 45 -21.58 28.45 8.81
N GLY A 46 -20.33 28.92 8.80
CA GLY A 46 -19.62 29.49 9.93
C GLY A 46 -19.32 30.98 9.70
N ARG A 47 -18.05 31.37 9.79
CA ARG A 47 -17.59 32.69 9.31
C ARG A 47 -17.47 32.73 7.79
N ARG A 48 -17.19 31.57 7.21
CA ARG A 48 -17.20 31.27 5.78
C ARG A 48 -18.22 30.18 5.52
N GLU A 49 -18.61 30.03 4.27
CA GLU A 49 -19.52 29.00 3.80
C GLU A 49 -18.74 27.92 3.04
N THR A 50 -19.04 26.66 3.32
CA THR A 50 -18.52 25.49 2.62
C THR A 50 -19.59 24.40 2.57
N ALA A 51 -19.27 23.28 1.94
CA ALA A 51 -20.13 22.11 1.85
C ALA A 51 -19.33 20.84 2.17
N GLY A 52 -20.02 19.83 2.69
CA GLY A 52 -19.43 18.53 3.01
C GLY A 52 -20.42 17.40 2.82
N ILE A 53 -19.98 16.17 3.10
CA ILE A 53 -20.84 14.98 3.07
C ILE A 53 -21.24 14.61 4.50
N ALA A 54 -22.54 14.43 4.74
CA ALA A 54 -23.05 14.01 6.04
C ALA A 54 -22.82 12.51 6.27
N ALA A 55 -22.34 12.15 7.45
CA ALA A 55 -22.23 10.77 7.91
C ALA A 55 -22.78 10.63 9.35
N ALA A 56 -23.18 9.42 9.73
CA ALA A 56 -23.67 9.16 11.08
C ALA A 56 -22.50 9.16 12.09
N ALA A 57 -22.67 9.86 13.22
CA ALA A 57 -21.73 9.80 14.32
C ALA A 57 -21.82 8.47 15.10
N GLY A 58 -20.70 8.06 15.72
CA GLY A 58 -20.62 6.80 16.47
C GLY A 58 -21.39 6.81 17.80
N PRO A 59 -21.54 5.64 18.45
CA PRO A 59 -22.24 5.52 19.74
C PRO A 59 -21.56 6.39 20.82
N GLY A 60 -22.36 7.22 21.52
CA GLY A 60 -21.88 8.18 22.52
C GLY A 60 -21.67 9.62 22.00
N ALA A 61 -21.96 9.89 20.73
CA ALA A 61 -21.94 11.24 20.17
C ALA A 61 -23.10 12.10 20.67
N SER A 62 -22.83 13.36 21.06
CA SER A 62 -23.88 14.33 21.41
C SER A 62 -24.69 14.79 20.18
N SER A 63 -26.00 14.96 20.35
CA SER A 63 -26.91 15.54 19.34
C SER A 63 -26.72 17.04 19.10
N ALA A 64 -26.00 17.74 19.99
CA ALA A 64 -25.69 19.16 19.87
C ALA A 64 -24.37 19.45 19.12
N LEU A 65 -23.61 18.41 18.75
CA LEU A 65 -22.28 18.54 18.15
C LEU A 65 -22.27 18.12 16.68
N LEU A 66 -21.51 18.87 15.87
CA LEU A 66 -21.05 18.47 14.54
C LEU A 66 -19.57 18.11 14.66
N TYR A 67 -19.18 16.89 14.28
CA TYR A 67 -17.78 16.49 14.28
C TYR A 67 -17.17 16.69 12.90
N ALA A 68 -16.08 17.45 12.85
CA ALA A 68 -15.35 17.78 11.63
C ALA A 68 -13.84 17.68 11.86
N ASP A 69 -13.10 17.61 10.76
CA ASP A 69 -11.64 17.61 10.76
C ASP A 69 -11.06 19.05 10.77
N ASP A 70 -9.72 19.12 10.80
CA ASP A 70 -8.97 20.37 10.77
C ASP A 70 -9.24 21.20 9.50
N LEU A 71 -9.30 20.52 8.34
CA LEU A 71 -9.52 21.14 7.03
C LEU A 71 -10.90 21.80 6.91
N THR A 72 -11.96 21.10 7.29
CA THR A 72 -13.35 21.58 7.22
C THR A 72 -13.58 22.75 8.17
N LEU A 73 -13.01 22.70 9.38
CA LEU A 73 -13.05 23.84 10.32
C LEU A 73 -12.27 25.05 9.78
N GLY A 74 -11.12 24.80 9.12
CA GLY A 74 -10.34 25.82 8.42
C GLY A 74 -11.13 26.50 7.30
N ASN A 75 -11.80 25.72 6.45
CA ASN A 75 -12.66 26.23 5.37
C ASN A 75 -13.84 27.04 5.92
N LEU A 76 -14.43 26.63 7.05
CA LEU A 76 -15.48 27.37 7.76
C LEU A 76 -14.99 28.64 8.46
N GLY A 77 -13.68 28.80 8.62
CA GLY A 77 -13.07 29.86 9.42
C GLY A 77 -13.43 29.77 10.92
N LEU A 78 -13.69 28.56 11.42
CA LEU A 78 -14.08 28.29 12.80
C LEU A 78 -12.93 27.64 13.59
N ARG A 79 -12.97 27.79 14.91
CA ARG A 79 -12.15 27.01 15.86
C ARG A 79 -13.03 25.95 16.52
N ASP A 80 -12.41 24.95 17.14
CA ASP A 80 -13.11 23.98 17.98
C ASP A 80 -14.00 24.69 19.01
N GLY A 81 -15.25 24.23 19.14
CA GLY A 81 -16.29 24.86 19.96
C GLY A 81 -17.06 26.01 19.28
N GLY A 82 -16.77 26.34 18.02
CA GLY A 82 -17.50 27.37 17.26
C GLY A 82 -18.92 26.95 16.87
N GLN A 83 -19.84 27.92 16.69
CA GLN A 83 -21.19 27.65 16.20
C GLN A 83 -21.18 27.48 14.67
N VAL A 84 -21.84 26.44 14.17
CA VAL A 84 -22.01 26.16 12.74
C VAL A 84 -23.49 25.91 12.44
N ARG A 85 -23.99 26.57 11.40
CA ARG A 85 -25.34 26.29 10.87
C ARG A 85 -25.24 25.25 9.77
N VAL A 86 -26.08 24.23 9.87
CA VAL A 86 -26.12 23.07 8.97
C VAL A 86 -27.48 23.04 8.29
N SER A 87 -27.49 22.91 6.97
CA SER A 87 -28.73 22.78 6.18
C SER A 87 -28.52 21.83 4.98
N PRO A 88 -29.54 21.10 4.54
CA PRO A 88 -29.44 20.23 3.36
C PRO A 88 -29.24 21.04 2.07
N VAL A 89 -28.55 20.45 1.09
CA VAL A 89 -28.34 21.03 -0.25
C VAL A 89 -28.75 20.01 -1.31
N PRO A 90 -29.36 20.43 -2.44
CA PRO A 90 -29.56 19.52 -3.56
C PRO A 90 -28.22 19.02 -4.11
N LEU A 91 -28.14 17.72 -4.44
CA LEU A 91 -26.96 17.16 -5.09
C LEU A 91 -26.83 17.71 -6.52
N VAL A 92 -25.92 18.65 -6.72
CA VAL A 92 -25.62 19.20 -8.05
C VAL A 92 -24.22 18.78 -8.48
N SER A 93 -24.12 18.21 -9.67
CA SER A 93 -22.82 17.82 -10.25
C SER A 93 -22.09 19.04 -10.78
N ALA A 94 -20.79 19.15 -10.50
CA ALA A 94 -19.95 20.21 -11.03
C ALA A 94 -19.76 20.03 -12.54
N SER A 95 -20.00 21.08 -13.32
CA SER A 95 -19.63 21.13 -14.74
C SER A 95 -18.15 21.48 -14.91
N ARG A 96 -17.63 22.37 -14.06
CA ARG A 96 -16.24 22.84 -14.11
C ARG A 96 -15.67 23.14 -12.73
N VAL A 97 -14.41 22.77 -12.52
CA VAL A 97 -13.62 23.06 -11.32
C VAL A 97 -12.25 23.57 -11.74
N VAL A 98 -11.81 24.68 -11.15
CA VAL A 98 -10.46 25.22 -11.34
C VAL A 98 -9.76 25.23 -9.99
N LEU A 99 -8.54 24.69 -9.96
CA LEU A 99 -7.71 24.58 -8.76
C LEU A 99 -6.43 25.39 -8.92
N ALA A 100 -5.91 25.85 -7.79
CA ALA A 100 -4.58 26.39 -7.64
C ALA A 100 -3.78 25.51 -6.68
N GLY A 101 -2.48 25.39 -6.93
CA GLY A 101 -1.59 24.55 -6.12
C GLY A 101 -0.13 24.95 -6.27
N PRO A 102 0.77 24.34 -5.48
CA PRO A 102 2.20 24.58 -5.59
C PRO A 102 2.72 24.24 -6.99
N VAL A 103 3.66 25.04 -7.52
CA VAL A 103 4.18 24.92 -8.90
C VAL A 103 4.65 23.50 -9.23
N GLY A 104 5.34 22.82 -8.30
CA GLY A 104 5.78 21.44 -8.50
C GLY A 104 4.63 20.43 -8.63
N VAL A 105 3.50 20.67 -7.96
CA VAL A 105 2.30 19.81 -8.08
C VAL A 105 1.56 20.10 -9.38
N VAL A 106 1.45 21.37 -9.77
CA VAL A 106 0.81 21.80 -11.04
C VAL A 106 1.56 21.23 -12.24
N ALA A 107 2.88 21.19 -12.20
CA ALA A 107 3.72 20.63 -13.27
C ALA A 107 3.61 19.09 -13.36
N ALA A 108 3.46 18.41 -12.23
CA ALA A 108 3.52 16.96 -12.16
C ALA A 108 2.15 16.27 -12.30
N VAL A 109 1.06 16.93 -11.90
CA VAL A 109 -0.28 16.33 -11.83
C VAL A 109 -1.17 16.83 -12.97
N SER A 110 -1.63 15.88 -13.79
CA SER A 110 -2.55 16.20 -14.89
C SER A 110 -3.96 16.55 -14.38
N PRO A 111 -4.72 17.36 -15.11
CA PRO A 111 -6.12 17.65 -14.78
C PRO A 111 -6.99 16.39 -14.64
N GLU A 112 -6.69 15.34 -15.41
CA GLU A 112 -7.39 14.05 -15.33
C GLU A 112 -7.03 13.27 -14.06
N MET A 113 -5.78 13.32 -13.60
CA MET A 113 -5.38 12.81 -12.29
C MET A 113 -6.13 13.55 -11.17
N LEU A 114 -6.24 14.88 -11.26
CA LEU A 114 -7.00 15.68 -10.29
C LEU A 114 -8.49 15.29 -10.27
N ARG A 115 -9.11 15.16 -11.46
CA ARG A 115 -10.52 14.76 -11.58
C ARG A 115 -10.79 13.43 -10.90
N LEU A 116 -9.93 12.44 -11.12
CA LEU A 116 -10.06 11.12 -10.49
C LEU A 116 -9.80 11.16 -8.97
N ALA A 117 -8.91 12.03 -8.49
CA ALA A 117 -8.62 12.20 -7.06
C ALA A 117 -9.73 12.93 -6.29
N LEU A 118 -10.42 13.85 -6.96
CA LEU A 118 -11.49 14.66 -6.39
C LEU A 118 -12.86 14.00 -6.54
N LEU A 119 -12.95 12.87 -7.25
CA LEU A 119 -14.19 12.18 -7.52
C LEU A 119 -14.96 11.86 -6.22
N GLY A 120 -16.23 12.26 -6.17
CA GLY A 120 -17.09 12.10 -5.00
C GLY A 120 -17.03 13.25 -3.98
N LYS A 121 -16.06 14.16 -4.10
CA LYS A 121 -15.97 15.32 -3.21
C LYS A 121 -16.96 16.41 -3.60
N VAL A 122 -17.47 17.11 -2.60
CA VAL A 122 -18.22 18.36 -2.78
C VAL A 122 -17.26 19.52 -2.59
N LEU A 123 -17.18 20.41 -3.57
CA LEU A 123 -16.25 21.54 -3.57
C LEU A 123 -17.00 22.86 -3.57
N THR A 124 -16.49 23.84 -2.80
CA THR A 124 -16.96 25.22 -2.81
C THR A 124 -15.82 26.13 -3.24
N ALA A 125 -16.13 27.21 -3.97
CA ALA A 125 -15.11 28.18 -4.36
C ALA A 125 -14.47 28.83 -3.11
N GLY A 126 -13.14 28.92 -3.10
CA GLY A 126 -12.33 29.41 -2.00
C GLY A 126 -11.95 28.36 -0.95
N ASP A 127 -12.45 27.13 -1.04
CA ASP A 127 -12.08 26.05 -0.11
C ASP A 127 -10.67 25.53 -0.38
N ASP A 128 -9.98 25.12 0.69
CA ASP A 128 -8.82 24.25 0.56
C ASP A 128 -9.29 22.79 0.50
N VAL A 129 -8.73 22.04 -0.45
CA VAL A 129 -9.06 20.64 -0.72
C VAL A 129 -7.81 19.78 -0.69
N SER A 130 -7.87 18.67 0.04
CA SER A 130 -6.82 17.65 0.00
C SER A 130 -7.00 16.76 -1.22
N LEU A 131 -5.93 16.16 -1.72
CA LEU A 131 -6.00 15.08 -2.72
C LEU A 131 -6.27 13.70 -2.09
N LEU A 132 -6.48 13.63 -0.77
CA LEU A 132 -6.86 12.40 -0.06
C LEU A 132 -8.23 11.89 -0.54
N PRO A 133 -8.36 10.64 -0.98
CA PRO A 133 -9.62 10.14 -1.54
C PRO A 133 -10.75 10.13 -0.50
N GLN A 134 -12.01 10.20 -0.93
CA GLN A 134 -13.15 9.78 -0.11
C GLN A 134 -13.42 8.27 -0.35
N ASP A 135 -13.58 7.48 0.71
CA ASP A 135 -13.95 6.04 0.59
C ASP A 135 -15.48 5.84 0.55
N VAL A 136 -16.24 6.91 0.29
CA VAL A 136 -17.70 6.91 0.21
C VAL A 136 -18.11 7.01 -1.25
N LEU A 137 -17.77 6.00 -2.06
CA LEU A 137 -18.22 5.91 -3.45
C LEU A 137 -19.07 4.65 -3.67
N PRO A 138 -20.31 4.78 -4.18
CA PRO A 138 -21.23 3.64 -4.31
C PRO A 138 -20.94 2.72 -5.50
N ASP A 139 -20.12 3.11 -6.48
CA ASP A 139 -19.99 2.38 -7.75
C ASP A 139 -18.71 1.55 -7.85
N ALA A 140 -18.86 0.23 -8.00
CA ALA A 140 -17.75 -0.72 -8.11
C ALA A 140 -16.98 -0.57 -9.42
N SER A 141 -17.60 -0.04 -10.48
CA SER A 141 -17.03 0.07 -11.84
C SER A 141 -15.88 1.08 -11.95
N VAL A 142 -15.85 2.11 -11.09
CA VAL A 142 -14.85 3.20 -11.12
C VAL A 142 -13.75 2.98 -10.07
N ARG A 143 -13.89 1.98 -9.19
CA ARG A 143 -12.99 1.73 -8.07
C ARG A 143 -11.55 1.45 -8.54
N SER A 144 -11.38 0.63 -9.56
CA SER A 144 -10.07 0.29 -10.13
C SER A 144 -9.35 1.48 -10.75
N LEU A 145 -10.09 2.36 -11.44
CA LEU A 145 -9.56 3.60 -12.03
C LEU A 145 -9.15 4.61 -10.96
N VAL A 146 -9.96 4.76 -9.92
CA VAL A 146 -9.64 5.60 -8.76
C VAL A 146 -8.42 5.04 -8.01
N GLU A 147 -8.32 3.72 -7.83
CA GLU A 147 -7.13 3.08 -7.25
C GLU A 147 -5.87 3.26 -8.10
N ALA A 148 -5.97 3.21 -9.42
CA ALA A 148 -4.86 3.50 -10.33
C ALA A 148 -4.43 4.98 -10.24
N ALA A 149 -5.39 5.92 -10.21
CA ALA A 149 -5.12 7.34 -9.99
C ALA A 149 -4.45 7.61 -8.64
N ARG A 150 -4.91 6.95 -7.57
CA ARG A 150 -4.31 7.01 -6.23
C ARG A 150 -2.84 6.59 -6.25
N ARG A 151 -2.54 5.44 -6.87
CA ARG A 151 -1.16 4.94 -7.00
C ARG A 151 -0.29 5.91 -7.81
N SER A 152 -0.79 6.41 -8.94
CA SER A 152 -0.08 7.38 -9.76
C SER A 152 0.21 8.69 -9.02
N LEU A 153 -0.77 9.27 -8.32
CA LEU A 153 -0.58 10.49 -7.54
C LEU A 153 0.40 10.33 -6.39
N ALA A 154 0.33 9.21 -5.66
CA ALA A 154 1.28 8.89 -4.61
C ALA A 154 2.71 8.78 -5.18
N ASN A 155 2.89 8.18 -6.36
CA ASN A 155 4.19 8.07 -7.01
C ASN A 155 4.71 9.43 -7.52
N THR A 156 3.83 10.27 -8.05
CA THR A 156 4.19 11.53 -8.72
C THR A 156 4.44 12.66 -7.72
N VAL A 157 3.63 12.77 -6.66
CA VAL A 157 3.74 13.84 -5.65
C VAL A 157 4.56 13.39 -4.43
N GLY A 158 4.71 12.07 -4.21
CA GLY A 158 5.36 11.49 -3.04
C GLY A 158 4.65 11.88 -1.73
N PHE A 159 5.29 11.71 -0.56
CA PHE A 159 4.65 11.81 0.77
C PHE A 159 3.74 13.04 1.02
N ALA A 160 4.03 14.18 0.39
CA ALA A 160 3.20 15.38 0.46
C ALA A 160 1.82 15.24 -0.22
N TRP A 161 1.54 14.17 -0.97
CA TRP A 161 0.27 13.97 -1.68
C TRP A 161 -0.95 13.93 -0.75
N THR A 162 -0.74 13.50 0.51
CA THR A 162 -1.77 13.47 1.55
C THR A 162 -1.93 14.80 2.29
N SER A 163 -0.90 15.63 2.29
CA SER A 163 -0.82 16.87 3.06
C SER A 163 -0.87 18.15 2.22
N THR A 164 -0.70 18.03 0.90
CA THR A 164 -0.80 19.14 -0.04
C THR A 164 -2.26 19.53 -0.16
N LEU A 165 -2.55 20.76 0.24
CA LEU A 165 -3.84 21.39 0.03
C LEU A 165 -3.78 22.15 -1.29
N LEU A 166 -4.79 21.94 -2.12
CA LEU A 166 -5.07 22.74 -3.30
C LEU A 166 -6.17 23.73 -2.94
N SER A 167 -6.11 24.93 -3.48
CA SER A 167 -7.18 25.91 -3.27
C SER A 167 -8.13 25.87 -4.46
N VAL A 168 -9.43 25.78 -4.18
CA VAL A 168 -10.47 25.79 -5.19
C VAL A 168 -10.70 27.22 -5.63
N VAL A 169 -10.32 27.55 -6.86
CA VAL A 169 -10.43 28.92 -7.40
C VAL A 169 -11.86 29.19 -7.86
N THR A 170 -12.41 28.28 -8.66
CA THR A 170 -13.80 28.38 -9.14
C THR A 170 -14.45 27.00 -9.20
N VAL A 171 -15.74 26.94 -8.88
CA VAL A 171 -16.60 25.77 -9.08
C VAL A 171 -17.87 26.23 -9.80
N GLU A 172 -18.28 25.49 -10.82
CA GLU A 172 -19.53 25.73 -11.54
C GLU A 172 -20.46 24.52 -11.33
N PRO A 173 -21.65 24.71 -10.72
CA PRO A 173 -22.15 25.94 -10.09
C PRO A 173 -21.45 26.27 -8.76
N ALA A 174 -21.47 27.54 -8.35
CA ALA A 174 -20.69 28.05 -7.20
C ALA A 174 -21.12 27.51 -5.82
N ALA A 175 -22.34 26.97 -5.71
CA ALA A 175 -22.87 26.41 -4.48
C ALA A 175 -22.52 24.92 -4.41
N GLY A 176 -21.52 24.56 -3.59
CA GLY A 176 -21.16 23.19 -3.18
C GLY A 176 -21.48 22.10 -4.21
N ALA A 177 -20.61 21.91 -5.21
CA ALA A 177 -20.87 20.99 -6.32
C ALA A 177 -20.06 19.69 -6.21
N LEU A 178 -20.70 18.57 -6.53
CA LEU A 178 -20.10 17.23 -6.51
C LEU A 178 -19.22 17.01 -7.74
N VAL A 179 -17.97 16.60 -7.55
CA VAL A 179 -17.10 16.18 -8.64
C VAL A 179 -17.49 14.78 -9.11
N THR A 180 -17.79 14.68 -10.40
CA THR A 180 -18.19 13.45 -11.08
C THR A 180 -17.25 13.16 -12.26
N MET A 181 -17.43 12.01 -12.91
CA MET A 181 -16.73 11.72 -14.17
C MET A 181 -17.08 12.73 -15.28
N GLY A 182 -18.22 13.42 -15.21
CA GLY A 182 -18.60 14.46 -16.17
C GLY A 182 -17.99 15.84 -15.89
N THR A 183 -17.30 16.02 -14.77
CA THR A 183 -16.76 17.32 -14.34
C THR A 183 -15.47 17.67 -15.07
N SER A 184 -15.41 18.85 -15.71
CA SER A 184 -14.15 19.38 -16.24
C SER A 184 -13.29 19.92 -15.09
N VAL A 185 -12.04 19.47 -14.97
CA VAL A 185 -11.09 19.97 -13.96
C VAL A 185 -9.95 20.68 -14.67
N ALA A 186 -9.44 21.77 -14.09
CA ALA A 186 -8.35 22.54 -14.66
C ALA A 186 -7.47 23.19 -13.57
N TRP A 187 -6.23 23.51 -13.95
CA TRP A 187 -5.38 24.39 -13.17
C TRP A 187 -5.63 25.86 -13.55
N GLU A 188 -5.54 26.78 -12.59
CA GLU A 188 -5.78 28.23 -12.80
C GLU A 188 -4.94 28.82 -13.94
N HIS A 189 -3.74 28.30 -14.16
CA HIS A 189 -2.81 28.72 -15.22
C HIS A 189 -2.24 27.52 -16.01
N GLY A 190 -3.00 26.42 -16.13
CA GLY A 190 -2.52 25.18 -16.75
C GLY A 190 -3.53 24.48 -17.65
N ALA A 191 -3.24 23.23 -17.99
CA ALA A 191 -4.09 22.41 -18.85
C ALA A 191 -5.47 22.16 -18.23
N THR A 192 -6.45 21.87 -19.08
CA THR A 192 -7.83 21.48 -18.72
C THR A 192 -8.05 20.01 -19.08
N THR A 193 -8.93 19.33 -18.35
CA THR A 193 -9.37 17.98 -18.75
C THR A 193 -10.02 18.05 -20.13
N HIS A 194 -9.69 17.12 -21.02
CA HIS A 194 -10.14 17.07 -22.43
C HIS A 194 -9.52 18.10 -23.38
N GLY A 195 -8.25 18.48 -23.16
CA GLY A 195 -7.39 19.03 -24.22
C GLY A 195 -7.96 20.20 -25.01
N GLY A 196 -8.00 21.40 -24.41
CA GLY A 196 -8.14 22.65 -25.13
C GLY A 196 -7.44 23.79 -24.38
N PRO A 197 -6.81 24.76 -25.07
CA PRO A 197 -6.22 25.91 -24.39
C PRO A 197 -7.30 26.69 -23.65
N ALA A 198 -6.94 27.28 -22.52
CA ALA A 198 -7.84 28.09 -21.70
C ALA A 198 -8.56 29.17 -22.57
N PRO A 199 -9.84 29.49 -22.30
CA PRO A 199 -10.49 30.60 -22.96
C PRO A 199 -9.74 31.90 -22.59
N VAL A 200 -9.11 32.51 -23.59
CA VAL A 200 -8.35 33.75 -23.46
C VAL A 200 -9.32 34.91 -23.24
N GLY A 201 -9.40 35.39 -22.00
CA GLY A 201 -10.02 36.67 -21.66
C GLY A 201 -9.00 37.81 -21.74
N ALA A 202 -8.99 38.49 -22.90
CA ALA A 202 -8.52 39.86 -23.14
C ALA A 202 -7.25 40.38 -22.43
N ALA A 203 -6.11 40.34 -23.14
CA ALA A 203 -5.06 41.36 -23.01
C ALA A 203 -4.24 41.52 -24.32
N SER A 204 -4.52 42.62 -25.03
CA SER A 204 -3.59 43.46 -25.81
C SER A 204 -2.45 42.79 -26.62
N THR A 205 -2.61 42.88 -27.94
CA THR A 205 -1.62 42.69 -29.00
C THR A 205 -0.26 43.40 -28.77
N ARG A 206 0.82 42.63 -28.77
CA ARG A 206 2.15 43.06 -29.24
C ARG A 206 2.76 41.96 -30.13
N PRO A 207 3.31 42.29 -31.31
CA PRO A 207 3.87 41.28 -32.21
C PRO A 207 5.33 40.96 -31.83
N GLY A 208 5.68 39.68 -31.87
CA GLY A 208 7.07 39.22 -31.95
C GLY A 208 7.63 38.55 -30.70
N ARG A 209 7.46 37.22 -30.61
CA ARG A 209 8.50 36.26 -30.23
C ARG A 209 8.02 34.87 -30.62
N SER A 210 8.94 34.09 -31.20
CA SER A 210 8.76 32.70 -31.58
C SER A 210 8.15 31.88 -30.44
N ALA A 211 7.42 30.83 -30.81
CA ALA A 211 7.01 29.77 -29.89
C ALA A 211 8.26 29.09 -29.32
N ASP A 212 8.83 29.70 -28.28
CA ASP A 212 9.94 29.11 -27.54
C ASP A 212 9.38 28.02 -26.63
N ALA A 213 10.07 26.89 -26.70
CA ALA A 213 9.84 25.64 -26.01
C ALA A 213 9.39 25.81 -24.56
N VAL A 214 8.35 25.04 -24.19
CA VAL A 214 8.15 24.64 -22.79
C VAL A 214 9.44 23.95 -22.34
N PRO A 215 10.03 24.29 -21.17
CA PRO A 215 11.27 23.66 -20.74
C PRO A 215 11.01 22.16 -20.54
N THR A 216 11.70 21.34 -21.32
CA THR A 216 11.87 19.92 -21.01
C THR A 216 12.65 19.85 -19.70
N GLU A 217 12.08 19.31 -18.62
CA GLU A 217 12.88 18.84 -17.49
C GLU A 217 14.03 18.00 -18.07
N ASP A 218 15.27 18.36 -17.74
CA ASP A 218 16.45 17.60 -18.16
C ASP A 218 16.23 16.13 -17.77
N ALA A 219 16.20 15.24 -18.76
CA ALA A 219 16.08 13.82 -18.50
C ALA A 219 17.27 13.40 -17.62
N PRO A 220 17.05 12.64 -16.53
CA PRO A 220 18.13 12.22 -15.65
C PRO A 220 19.15 11.40 -16.45
N ASP A 221 20.43 11.56 -16.12
CA ASP A 221 21.45 10.71 -16.74
C ASP A 221 21.22 9.26 -16.31
N VAL A 222 21.56 8.30 -17.18
CA VAL A 222 21.55 6.87 -16.84
C VAL A 222 22.46 6.60 -15.64
N ASP A 223 23.55 7.36 -15.50
CA ASP A 223 24.46 7.27 -14.35
C ASP A 223 23.84 7.79 -13.05
N GLU A 224 22.75 8.56 -13.12
CA GLU A 224 21.95 9.04 -11.98
C GLU A 224 20.80 8.08 -11.61
N LEU A 225 20.73 6.91 -12.25
CA LEU A 225 19.76 5.84 -11.94
C LEU A 225 20.44 4.66 -11.23
N PRO A 226 20.79 4.80 -9.93
CA PRO A 226 21.46 3.75 -9.19
C PRO A 226 20.66 2.44 -9.20
N GLY A 227 21.39 1.34 -9.44
CA GLY A 227 20.88 -0.04 -9.58
C GLY A 227 20.01 -0.36 -10.78
N LEU A 228 19.83 0.56 -11.73
CA LEU A 228 19.12 0.29 -12.98
C LEU A 228 20.06 0.19 -14.19
N ARG A 229 21.38 0.16 -13.99
CA ARG A 229 22.39 0.16 -15.07
C ARG A 229 22.20 -1.00 -16.04
N ALA A 230 22.02 -2.23 -15.54
CA ALA A 230 21.82 -3.40 -16.40
C ALA A 230 20.55 -3.29 -17.25
N GLN A 231 19.44 -2.86 -16.65
CA GLN A 231 18.17 -2.64 -17.35
C GLN A 231 18.27 -1.47 -18.35
N ALA A 232 19.06 -0.44 -18.02
CA ALA A 232 19.31 0.68 -18.88
C ALA A 232 20.16 0.29 -20.10
N GLU A 233 21.20 -0.53 -19.90
CA GLU A 233 22.04 -1.07 -20.96
C GLU A 233 21.21 -1.93 -21.92
N GLU A 234 20.43 -2.89 -21.39
CA GLU A 234 19.55 -3.75 -22.20
C GLU A 234 18.55 -2.92 -23.04
N LEU A 235 17.90 -1.91 -22.43
CA LEU A 235 16.99 -1.04 -23.16
C LEU A 235 17.72 -0.12 -24.15
N THR A 236 18.93 0.34 -23.82
CA THR A 236 19.75 1.19 -24.69
C THR A 236 20.16 0.42 -25.94
N GLU A 237 20.68 -0.79 -25.80
CA GLU A 237 21.08 -1.64 -26.92
C GLU A 237 19.89 -1.93 -27.86
N LEU A 238 18.72 -2.23 -27.30
CA LEU A 238 17.50 -2.45 -28.10
C LEU A 238 17.13 -1.21 -28.91
N LEU A 239 17.05 -0.05 -28.26
CA LEU A 239 16.60 1.18 -28.89
C LEU A 239 17.63 1.72 -29.88
N ASP A 240 18.92 1.62 -29.57
CA ASP A 240 20.02 2.02 -30.45
C ASP A 240 20.05 1.16 -31.72
N LEU A 241 19.98 -0.17 -31.56
CA LEU A 241 19.88 -1.11 -32.69
C LEU A 241 18.63 -0.83 -33.54
N GLY A 242 17.52 -0.53 -32.89
CA GLY A 242 16.23 -0.25 -33.52
C GLY A 242 16.11 1.10 -34.22
N PHE A 243 16.81 2.13 -33.76
CA PHE A 243 16.74 3.48 -34.34
C PHE A 243 17.88 3.78 -35.30
N HIS A 244 19.11 3.40 -34.96
CA HIS A 244 20.32 3.85 -35.65
C HIS A 244 20.96 2.76 -36.53
N HIS A 245 20.65 1.49 -36.29
CA HIS A 245 21.30 0.35 -36.97
C HIS A 245 20.35 -0.56 -37.76
N ARG A 246 19.20 -0.05 -38.22
CA ARG A 246 18.22 -0.82 -39.01
C ARG A 246 18.78 -1.46 -40.28
N GLU A 247 19.74 -0.81 -40.94
CA GLU A 247 20.36 -1.35 -42.14
C GLU A 247 21.08 -2.68 -41.88
N VAL A 248 21.70 -2.81 -40.70
CA VAL A 248 22.41 -4.03 -40.30
C VAL A 248 21.42 -5.19 -40.14
N LEU A 249 20.28 -4.93 -39.49
CA LEU A 249 19.19 -5.89 -39.36
C LEU A 249 18.65 -6.31 -40.73
N GLY A 250 18.46 -5.35 -41.64
CA GLY A 250 18.02 -5.61 -43.01
C GLY A 250 18.98 -6.49 -43.80
N ARG A 251 20.30 -6.28 -43.67
CA ARG A 251 21.33 -7.12 -44.32
C ARG A 251 21.35 -8.55 -43.78
N LEU A 252 20.96 -8.76 -42.52
CA LEU A 252 20.83 -10.07 -41.89
C LEU A 252 19.47 -10.74 -42.18
N GLY A 253 18.55 -10.05 -42.88
CA GLY A 253 17.21 -10.55 -43.18
C GLY A 253 16.31 -10.66 -41.95
N THR A 254 16.60 -9.88 -40.89
CA THR A 254 15.87 -9.91 -39.62
C THR A 254 15.30 -8.55 -39.27
N THR A 255 14.31 -8.52 -38.38
CA THR A 255 13.72 -7.30 -37.83
C THR A 255 13.72 -7.39 -36.31
N ILE A 256 13.66 -6.23 -35.66
CA ILE A 256 13.54 -6.13 -34.21
C ILE A 256 12.20 -5.48 -33.85
N SER A 257 11.48 -6.06 -32.90
CA SER A 257 10.32 -5.40 -32.32
C SER A 257 10.79 -4.40 -31.28
N LEU A 258 10.33 -3.15 -31.41
CA LEU A 258 10.61 -2.09 -30.44
C LEU A 258 9.53 -1.99 -29.36
N GLY A 259 8.81 -3.08 -29.10
CA GLY A 259 7.83 -3.18 -28.03
C GLY A 259 8.42 -3.81 -26.77
N VAL A 260 8.39 -3.05 -25.66
CA VAL A 260 8.94 -3.46 -24.36
C VAL A 260 7.87 -3.36 -23.27
N LEU A 261 7.73 -4.42 -22.47
CA LEU A 261 6.98 -4.39 -21.22
C LEU A 261 7.94 -4.27 -20.03
N LEU A 262 7.96 -3.11 -19.40
CA LEU A 262 8.80 -2.80 -18.25
C LEU A 262 8.01 -3.06 -16.96
N VAL A 263 8.42 -4.10 -16.23
CA VAL A 263 7.72 -4.63 -15.06
C VAL A 263 8.48 -4.27 -13.81
N GLY A 264 7.78 -3.83 -12.77
CA GLY A 264 8.40 -3.66 -11.46
C GLY A 264 7.53 -2.84 -10.52
N PRO A 265 7.87 -2.79 -9.22
CA PRO A 265 7.09 -2.12 -8.19
C PRO A 265 6.70 -0.68 -8.55
N ALA A 266 5.55 -0.22 -8.05
CA ALA A 266 5.18 1.19 -8.17
C ALA A 266 6.29 2.08 -7.56
N GLY A 267 6.60 3.22 -8.18
CA GLY A 267 7.64 4.12 -7.67
C GLY A 267 9.10 3.64 -7.82
N SER A 268 9.36 2.51 -8.49
CA SER A 268 10.73 1.97 -8.68
C SER A 268 11.60 2.70 -9.71
N GLY A 269 11.08 3.77 -10.34
CA GLY A 269 11.84 4.54 -11.34
C GLY A 269 11.67 4.10 -12.80
N LYS A 270 10.71 3.22 -13.11
CA LYS A 270 10.44 2.74 -14.50
C LYS A 270 10.36 3.85 -15.55
N SER A 271 9.60 4.92 -15.28
CA SER A 271 9.47 6.04 -16.22
C SER A 271 10.76 6.87 -16.32
N ALA A 272 11.51 6.99 -15.23
CA ALA A 272 12.80 7.70 -15.22
C ALA A 272 13.84 6.93 -16.05
N LEU A 273 13.87 5.59 -15.94
CA LEU A 273 14.68 4.71 -16.77
C LEU A 273 14.42 4.91 -18.27
N VAL A 274 13.14 4.91 -18.67
CA VAL A 274 12.80 5.12 -20.09
C VAL A 274 13.22 6.49 -20.59
N ARG A 275 13.03 7.54 -19.78
CA ARG A 275 13.44 8.91 -20.14
C ARG A 275 14.96 9.06 -20.27
N ALA A 276 15.72 8.50 -19.33
CA ALA A 276 17.17 8.53 -19.36
C ALA A 276 17.73 7.80 -20.59
N VAL A 277 17.23 6.59 -20.86
CA VAL A 277 17.67 5.82 -22.03
C VAL A 277 17.25 6.50 -23.33
N ALA A 278 16.03 7.01 -23.43
CA ALA A 278 15.58 7.73 -24.62
C ALA A 278 16.45 8.95 -24.91
N ALA A 279 16.81 9.74 -23.88
CA ALA A 279 17.73 10.86 -24.03
C ALA A 279 19.11 10.40 -24.54
N ARG A 280 19.65 9.29 -24.00
CA ARG A 280 20.94 8.71 -24.41
C ARG A 280 20.98 8.27 -25.88
N VAL A 281 19.88 7.74 -26.41
CA VAL A 281 19.76 7.33 -27.83
C VAL A 281 19.23 8.44 -28.74
N GLY A 282 19.05 9.67 -28.23
CA GLY A 282 18.55 10.81 -29.00
C GLY A 282 17.09 10.68 -29.43
N ALA A 283 16.27 9.92 -28.69
CA ALA A 283 14.87 9.71 -28.97
C ALA A 283 13.96 10.61 -28.11
N ARG A 284 12.86 11.09 -28.70
CA ARG A 284 11.85 11.87 -27.96
C ARG A 284 10.85 10.96 -27.25
N VAL A 285 10.49 11.30 -26.02
CA VAL A 285 9.51 10.55 -25.23
C VAL A 285 8.14 11.20 -25.32
N HIS A 286 7.15 10.45 -25.76
CA HIS A 286 5.74 10.83 -25.76
C HIS A 286 5.02 10.06 -24.63
N PRO A 287 4.76 10.70 -23.47
CA PRO A 287 4.09 10.04 -22.36
C PRO A 287 2.58 9.89 -22.61
N LEU A 288 2.05 8.74 -22.25
CA LEU A 288 0.62 8.44 -22.26
C LEU A 288 0.24 7.72 -20.96
N TRP A 289 -0.68 8.29 -20.20
CA TRP A 289 -1.16 7.67 -18.97
C TRP A 289 -2.36 6.77 -19.26
N ALA A 290 -2.21 5.45 -19.09
CA ALA A 290 -3.27 4.51 -19.47
C ALA A 290 -4.60 4.70 -18.72
N PRO A 291 -4.63 4.96 -17.40
CA PRO A 291 -5.88 5.26 -16.69
C PRO A 291 -6.64 6.48 -17.23
N GLU A 292 -5.94 7.50 -17.76
CA GLU A 292 -6.57 8.66 -18.42
C GLU A 292 -7.44 8.21 -19.58
N VAL A 293 -6.86 7.37 -20.44
CA VAL A 293 -7.48 6.92 -21.68
C VAL A 293 -8.57 5.89 -21.39
N ALA A 294 -8.36 5.01 -20.40
CA ALA A 294 -9.35 4.03 -19.96
C ALA A 294 -10.59 4.68 -19.33
N ALA A 295 -10.46 5.87 -18.76
CA ALA A 295 -11.57 6.65 -18.22
C ALA A 295 -12.42 7.35 -19.28
N LEU A 296 -12.01 7.35 -20.55
CA LEU A 296 -12.76 7.95 -21.67
C LEU A 296 -13.75 6.95 -22.27
N ALA A 297 -14.83 7.47 -22.86
CA ALA A 297 -15.70 6.64 -23.70
C ALA A 297 -14.92 6.06 -24.89
N SER A 298 -15.27 4.84 -25.33
CA SER A 298 -14.48 4.09 -26.33
C SER A 298 -14.08 4.87 -27.60
N PRO A 299 -14.96 5.70 -28.22
CA PRO A 299 -14.57 6.52 -29.37
C PRO A 299 -13.51 7.57 -29.04
N ALA A 300 -13.69 8.28 -27.91
CA ALA A 300 -12.74 9.30 -27.46
C ALA A 300 -11.41 8.69 -27.00
N ALA A 301 -11.45 7.52 -26.36
CA ALA A 301 -10.26 6.74 -26.03
C ALA A 301 -9.47 6.36 -27.30
N ALA A 302 -10.17 5.86 -28.32
CA ALA A 302 -9.58 5.51 -29.61
C ALA A 302 -8.91 6.72 -30.29
N ASP A 303 -9.58 7.87 -30.31
CA ASP A 303 -9.04 9.09 -30.91
C ASP A 303 -7.83 9.61 -30.14
N ARG A 304 -7.86 9.58 -28.80
CA ARG A 304 -6.73 9.95 -27.94
C ARG A 304 -5.49 9.07 -28.23
N LEU A 305 -5.68 7.76 -28.39
CA LEU A 305 -4.63 6.81 -28.76
C LEU A 305 -4.05 7.12 -30.15
N ARG A 306 -4.89 7.38 -31.14
CA ARG A 306 -4.44 7.75 -32.50
C ARG A 306 -3.67 9.07 -32.52
N VAL A 307 -4.12 10.08 -31.78
CA VAL A 307 -3.43 11.37 -31.69
C VAL A 307 -2.08 11.23 -30.99
N ALA A 308 -2.00 10.48 -29.90
CA ALA A 308 -0.73 10.25 -29.20
C ALA A 308 0.29 9.53 -30.10
N THR A 309 -0.16 8.57 -30.89
CA THR A 309 0.70 7.80 -31.79
C THR A 309 1.07 8.54 -33.07
N SER A 310 0.19 9.37 -33.63
CA SER A 310 0.54 10.22 -34.77
C SER A 310 1.60 11.26 -34.40
N ALA A 311 1.49 11.86 -33.21
CA ALA A 311 2.49 12.78 -32.68
C ALA A 311 3.87 12.11 -32.55
N ALA A 312 3.92 10.86 -32.06
CA ALA A 312 5.16 10.10 -31.95
C ALA A 312 5.78 9.70 -33.30
N ARG A 313 4.99 9.63 -34.38
CA ARG A 313 5.48 9.28 -35.73
C ARG A 313 6.00 10.47 -36.51
N ALA A 314 5.62 11.68 -36.14
CA ALA A 314 5.87 12.87 -36.96
C ALA A 314 7.35 13.27 -37.00
N GLU A 315 8.15 12.89 -36.01
CA GLU A 315 9.48 13.46 -35.82
C GLU A 315 10.52 12.47 -35.25
N GLY A 316 11.56 12.12 -36.03
CA GLY A 316 12.78 11.45 -35.56
C GLY A 316 12.60 10.12 -34.79
N PRO A 317 13.64 9.62 -34.12
CA PRO A 317 13.51 8.52 -33.17
C PRO A 317 12.57 8.91 -32.02
N ALA A 318 11.57 8.07 -31.74
CA ALA A 318 10.54 8.37 -30.76
C ALA A 318 10.15 7.13 -29.93
N VAL A 319 9.87 7.37 -28.65
CA VAL A 319 9.41 6.39 -27.68
C VAL A 319 8.02 6.80 -27.18
N LEU A 320 7.01 5.97 -27.43
CA LEU A 320 5.71 6.07 -26.80
C LEU A 320 5.76 5.36 -25.43
N LEU A 321 5.75 6.13 -24.35
CA LEU A 321 5.78 5.61 -22.98
C LEU A 321 4.36 5.50 -22.43
N VAL A 322 3.83 4.29 -22.32
CA VAL A 322 2.48 4.02 -21.79
C VAL A 322 2.60 3.55 -20.33
N THR A 323 2.18 4.38 -19.38
CA THR A 323 2.28 4.06 -17.94
C THR A 323 1.00 3.42 -17.40
N ASP A 324 1.14 2.43 -16.51
CA ASP A 324 0.05 1.64 -15.89
C ASP A 324 -0.86 0.93 -16.90
N VAL A 325 -0.26 0.23 -17.86
CA VAL A 325 -0.94 -0.38 -19.03
C VAL A 325 -2.09 -1.33 -18.67
N GLU A 326 -2.08 -1.93 -17.48
CA GLU A 326 -3.19 -2.78 -16.99
C GLU A 326 -4.55 -2.06 -16.99
N ALA A 327 -4.57 -0.73 -16.92
CA ALA A 327 -5.82 0.04 -16.99
C ALA A 327 -6.44 0.05 -18.40
N LEU A 328 -5.62 0.02 -19.45
CA LEU A 328 -6.09 0.01 -20.84
C LEU A 328 -6.33 -1.39 -21.39
N ALA A 329 -5.56 -2.36 -20.90
CA ALA A 329 -5.62 -3.75 -21.34
C ALA A 329 -5.59 -4.67 -20.11
N PRO A 330 -6.70 -4.76 -19.36
CA PRO A 330 -6.82 -5.65 -18.22
C PRO A 330 -6.88 -7.12 -18.66
N ALA A 331 -6.37 -8.04 -17.82
CA ALA A 331 -6.31 -9.47 -18.13
C ALA A 331 -7.68 -10.16 -18.15
N ASP A 332 -8.61 -9.78 -17.28
CA ASP A 332 -9.86 -10.53 -17.06
C ASP A 332 -11.02 -10.10 -17.96
N ASP A 333 -11.08 -8.83 -18.36
CA ASP A 333 -12.13 -8.28 -19.25
C ASP A 333 -11.57 -7.23 -20.21
N PRO A 334 -10.85 -7.66 -21.28
CA PRO A 334 -10.33 -6.75 -22.29
C PRO A 334 -11.48 -6.16 -23.11
N GLY A 335 -12.01 -5.01 -22.65
CA GLY A 335 -13.07 -4.29 -23.33
C GLY A 335 -12.65 -3.76 -24.72
N PRO A 336 -13.57 -3.10 -25.47
CA PRO A 336 -13.32 -2.65 -26.84
C PRO A 336 -12.09 -1.73 -27.00
N VAL A 337 -11.78 -0.94 -25.96
CA VAL A 337 -10.62 -0.05 -25.93
C VAL A 337 -9.30 -0.85 -25.95
N ALA A 338 -9.23 -2.02 -25.31
CA ALA A 338 -8.05 -2.87 -25.31
C ALA A 338 -7.72 -3.38 -26.73
N THR A 339 -8.74 -3.75 -27.51
CA THR A 339 -8.59 -4.16 -28.91
C THR A 339 -8.05 -3.01 -29.78
N VAL A 340 -8.61 -1.81 -29.63
CA VAL A 340 -8.12 -0.62 -30.35
C VAL A 340 -6.68 -0.31 -29.94
N PHE A 341 -6.38 -0.37 -28.65
CA PHE A 341 -5.03 -0.14 -28.13
C PHE A 341 -4.01 -1.11 -28.73
N ARG A 342 -4.33 -2.41 -28.78
CA ARG A 342 -3.47 -3.43 -29.43
C ARG A 342 -3.21 -3.11 -30.90
N GLN A 343 -4.24 -2.72 -31.64
CA GLN A 343 -4.08 -2.34 -33.05
C GLN A 343 -3.14 -1.12 -33.21
N VAL A 344 -3.37 -0.08 -32.41
CA VAL A 344 -2.56 1.15 -32.43
C VAL A 344 -1.11 0.87 -32.03
N LEU A 345 -0.88 -0.04 -31.09
CA LEU A 345 0.44 -0.47 -30.66
C LEU A 345 1.19 -1.19 -31.81
N ALA A 346 0.54 -2.16 -32.45
CA ALA A 346 1.08 -2.90 -33.60
C ALA A 346 1.43 -1.99 -34.79
N GLU A 347 0.57 -1.02 -35.08
CA GLU A 347 0.81 -0.04 -36.15
C GLU A 347 2.00 0.87 -35.82
N SER A 348 2.17 1.24 -34.55
CA SER A 348 3.24 2.15 -34.13
C SER A 348 4.61 1.47 -34.15
N ILE A 349 4.68 0.22 -33.69
CA ILE A 349 5.90 -0.60 -33.77
C ILE A 349 6.30 -0.81 -35.23
N ARG A 350 5.34 -1.14 -36.12
CA ARG A 350 5.59 -1.27 -37.57
C ARG A 350 6.04 0.03 -38.23
N ALA A 351 5.54 1.18 -37.77
CA ALA A 351 6.00 2.50 -38.21
C ALA A 351 7.40 2.86 -37.67
N GLY A 352 7.98 2.02 -36.81
CA GLY A 352 9.32 2.20 -36.27
C GLY A 352 9.39 3.10 -35.04
N VAL A 353 8.26 3.36 -34.38
CA VAL A 353 8.20 4.01 -33.07
C VAL A 353 8.42 2.94 -32.00
N ALA A 354 9.29 3.19 -31.03
CA ALA A 354 9.43 2.29 -29.89
C ALA A 354 8.25 2.48 -28.93
N VAL A 355 7.69 1.38 -28.42
CA VAL A 355 6.58 1.43 -27.47
C VAL A 355 7.02 0.76 -26.19
N VAL A 356 7.09 1.53 -25.11
CA VAL A 356 7.45 1.02 -23.78
C VAL A 356 6.24 1.14 -22.88
N CYS A 357 5.66 0.00 -22.50
CA CYS A 357 4.58 -0.06 -21.53
C CYS A 357 5.15 -0.37 -20.14
N THR A 358 4.72 0.34 -19.10
CA THR A 358 5.09 0.03 -17.72
C THR A 358 3.93 -0.55 -16.95
N THR A 359 4.20 -1.50 -16.06
CA THR A 359 3.20 -2.02 -15.10
C THR A 359 3.84 -2.39 -13.78
N GLY A 360 3.07 -2.22 -12.69
CA GLY A 360 3.39 -2.79 -11.38
C GLY A 360 2.78 -4.17 -11.12
N ARG A 361 1.91 -4.63 -12.01
CA ARG A 361 1.09 -5.84 -11.85
C ARG A 361 1.06 -6.61 -13.17
N PRO A 362 2.15 -7.32 -13.51
CA PRO A 362 2.24 -8.00 -14.80
C PRO A 362 1.12 -9.02 -15.03
N GLU A 363 0.56 -9.60 -13.97
CA GLU A 363 -0.58 -10.52 -13.99
C GLU A 363 -1.90 -9.84 -14.35
N ALA A 364 -2.04 -8.53 -14.11
CA ALA A 364 -3.23 -7.76 -14.42
C ALA A 364 -3.28 -7.26 -15.87
N VAL A 365 -2.20 -7.47 -16.64
CA VAL A 365 -2.09 -7.05 -18.05
C VAL A 365 -2.54 -8.17 -18.97
N ASP A 366 -3.34 -7.84 -19.98
CA ASP A 366 -3.76 -8.75 -21.07
C ASP A 366 -2.55 -9.54 -21.62
N PRO A 367 -2.53 -10.88 -21.47
CA PRO A 367 -1.46 -11.73 -21.98
C PRO A 367 -1.23 -11.56 -23.49
N ALA A 368 -2.25 -11.18 -24.25
CA ALA A 368 -2.15 -10.99 -25.69
C ALA A 368 -1.26 -9.80 -26.09
N LEU A 369 -0.97 -8.87 -25.16
CA LEU A 369 0.02 -7.80 -25.40
C LEU A 369 1.46 -8.31 -25.49
N ARG A 370 1.74 -9.53 -25.01
CA ARG A 370 3.07 -10.15 -25.08
C ARG A 370 3.34 -10.90 -26.38
N ALA A 371 2.49 -10.70 -27.40
CA ALA A 371 2.70 -11.29 -28.71
C ALA A 371 4.06 -10.84 -29.31
N PRO A 372 4.72 -11.67 -30.14
CA PRO A 372 6.03 -11.37 -30.71
C PRO A 372 6.11 -10.04 -31.50
N ASP A 373 4.99 -9.61 -32.08
CA ASP A 373 4.83 -8.37 -32.85
C ASP A 373 4.41 -7.15 -32.00
N LEU A 374 4.19 -7.37 -30.69
CA LEU A 374 3.81 -6.34 -29.71
C LEU A 374 4.93 -6.21 -28.66
N LEU A 375 4.63 -6.40 -27.37
CA LEU A 375 5.56 -6.25 -26.25
C LEU A 375 6.36 -7.52 -26.01
N SER A 376 7.20 -7.88 -26.99
CA SER A 376 7.96 -9.13 -26.98
C SER A 376 9.08 -9.17 -25.92
N LEU A 377 9.69 -8.03 -25.61
CA LEU A 377 10.76 -7.93 -24.61
C LEU A 377 10.17 -7.57 -23.24
N ARG A 378 10.59 -8.28 -22.19
CA ARG A 378 10.23 -7.97 -20.82
C ARG A 378 11.49 -7.59 -20.03
N ILE A 379 11.52 -6.37 -19.52
CA ILE A 379 12.58 -5.89 -18.62
C ILE A 379 12.01 -5.79 -17.21
N SER A 380 12.67 -6.41 -16.23
CA SER A 380 12.24 -6.42 -14.84
C SER A 380 13.09 -5.47 -13.99
N VAL A 381 12.44 -4.52 -13.34
CA VAL A 381 13.03 -3.65 -12.33
C VAL A 381 12.77 -4.25 -10.95
N PRO A 382 13.81 -4.79 -10.27
CA PRO A 382 13.66 -5.41 -8.97
C PRO A 382 13.39 -4.37 -7.87
N LEU A 383 12.93 -4.83 -6.70
CA LEU A 383 12.96 -3.99 -5.51
C LEU A 383 14.40 -3.73 -5.07
N PRO A 384 14.69 -2.53 -4.55
CA PRO A 384 16.05 -2.22 -4.15
C PRO A 384 16.42 -2.93 -2.85
N ASP A 385 17.53 -3.66 -2.85
CA ASP A 385 18.13 -4.21 -1.63
C ASP A 385 18.79 -3.12 -0.78
N GLN A 386 19.37 -3.47 0.37
CA GLN A 386 19.98 -2.47 1.25
C GLN A 386 21.14 -1.70 0.58
N ALA A 387 21.98 -2.39 -0.20
CA ALA A 387 23.11 -1.76 -0.88
C ALA A 387 22.65 -0.76 -1.94
N LEU A 388 21.64 -1.14 -2.71
CA LEU A 388 21.01 -0.30 -3.71
C LEU A 388 20.27 0.89 -3.07
N ARG A 389 19.53 0.70 -1.97
CA ARG A 389 18.90 1.82 -1.26
C ARG A 389 19.93 2.82 -0.74
N ARG A 390 21.11 2.37 -0.30
CA ARG A 390 22.23 3.25 0.07
C ARG A 390 22.74 4.05 -1.14
N GLU A 391 22.92 3.41 -2.30
CA GLU A 391 23.31 4.11 -3.54
C GLU A 391 22.26 5.15 -3.95
N GLN A 392 20.98 4.78 -3.91
CA GLN A 392 19.84 5.68 -4.16
C GLN A 392 19.82 6.87 -3.20
N LEU A 393 19.99 6.64 -1.89
CA LEU A 393 20.08 7.71 -0.90
C LEU A 393 21.28 8.63 -1.16
N THR A 394 22.41 8.08 -1.61
CA THR A 394 23.60 8.88 -1.95
C THR A 394 23.30 9.84 -3.09
N VAL A 395 22.61 9.38 -4.13
CA VAL A 395 22.19 10.24 -5.26
C VAL A 395 21.14 11.27 -4.80
N LEU A 396 20.11 10.84 -4.08
CA LEU A 396 19.01 11.70 -3.62
C LEU A 396 19.45 12.77 -2.61
N THR A 397 20.52 12.52 -1.86
CA THR A 397 21.05 13.47 -0.87
C THR A 397 22.20 14.34 -1.40
N ARG A 398 22.59 14.19 -2.67
CA ARG A 398 23.74 14.92 -3.25
C ARG A 398 23.64 16.44 -3.14
N GLN A 399 22.43 16.98 -3.22
CA GLN A 399 22.15 18.42 -3.11
C GLN A 399 21.63 18.82 -1.70
N VAL A 400 21.57 17.89 -0.76
CA VAL A 400 21.05 18.11 0.59
C VAL A 400 22.22 18.31 1.55
N PRO A 401 22.29 19.43 2.28
CA PRO A 401 23.32 19.63 3.29
C PRO A 401 23.08 18.69 4.48
N LEU A 402 23.91 17.64 4.61
CA LEU A 402 23.84 16.65 5.68
C LEU A 402 24.73 17.05 6.86
N ALA A 403 24.29 16.75 8.08
CA ALA A 403 25.12 16.85 9.27
C ALA A 403 26.06 15.63 9.42
N ASP A 404 27.13 15.80 10.19
CA ASP A 404 28.20 14.80 10.36
C ASP A 404 27.73 13.49 11.03
N ASP A 405 26.55 13.48 11.66
CA ASP A 405 25.94 12.33 12.31
C ASP A 405 25.18 11.42 11.34
N VAL A 406 24.91 11.87 10.11
CA VAL A 406 24.12 11.10 9.14
C VAL A 406 24.90 9.89 8.64
N ARG A 407 24.28 8.71 8.75
CA ARG A 407 24.82 7.43 8.26
C ARG A 407 23.83 6.81 7.28
N LEU A 408 24.07 6.97 5.98
CA LEU A 408 23.15 6.47 4.94
C LEU A 408 23.00 4.94 4.93
N ASP A 409 24.02 4.21 5.38
CA ASP A 409 23.94 2.75 5.58
C ASP A 409 22.87 2.38 6.60
N GLU A 410 22.79 3.14 7.69
CA GLU A 410 21.82 2.93 8.75
C GLU A 410 20.41 3.31 8.29
N VAL A 411 20.28 4.41 7.54
CA VAL A 411 19.00 4.79 6.92
C VAL A 411 18.53 3.68 5.97
N ALA A 412 19.40 3.19 5.08
CA ALA A 412 19.08 2.12 4.13
C ALA A 412 18.69 0.79 4.81
N ALA A 413 19.35 0.46 5.93
CA ALA A 413 19.02 -0.71 6.75
C ALA A 413 17.65 -0.58 7.42
N ARG A 414 17.24 0.64 7.77
CA ARG A 414 15.97 0.94 8.45
C ARG A 414 14.80 1.16 7.47
N THR A 415 15.02 1.10 6.17
CA THR A 415 13.98 1.29 5.13
C THR A 415 13.77 0.06 4.24
N PRO A 416 13.54 -1.15 4.79
CA PRO A 416 13.20 -2.31 3.96
C PRO A 416 11.90 -2.05 3.18
N GLY A 417 11.83 -2.54 1.94
CA GLY A 417 10.67 -2.38 1.08
C GLY A 417 10.48 -0.99 0.46
N PHE A 418 11.27 0.02 0.83
CA PHE A 418 11.21 1.35 0.22
C PHE A 418 11.72 1.30 -1.23
N VAL A 419 10.97 1.90 -2.15
CA VAL A 419 11.43 2.14 -3.53
C VAL A 419 12.09 3.51 -3.66
N ALA A 420 12.68 3.81 -4.83
CA ALA A 420 13.31 5.10 -5.11
C ALA A 420 12.39 6.30 -4.81
N ALA A 421 11.10 6.21 -5.16
CA ALA A 421 10.12 7.26 -4.84
C ALA A 421 9.91 7.45 -3.33
N ASP A 422 9.92 6.36 -2.55
CA ASP A 422 9.77 6.41 -1.09
C ASP A 422 11.01 7.02 -0.43
N LEU A 423 12.20 6.64 -0.90
CA LEU A 423 13.46 7.21 -0.42
C LEU A 423 13.54 8.71 -0.74
N ALA A 424 13.10 9.11 -1.94
CA ALA A 424 13.04 10.53 -2.31
C ALA A 424 12.06 11.28 -1.39
N ALA A 425 10.93 10.66 -1.05
CA ALA A 425 9.97 11.23 -0.12
C ALA A 425 10.52 11.31 1.32
N LEU A 426 11.26 10.29 1.76
CA LEU A 426 11.95 10.27 3.06
C LEU A 426 12.97 11.41 3.17
N VAL A 427 13.80 11.62 2.15
CA VAL A 427 14.78 12.71 2.09
C VAL A 427 14.08 14.06 2.12
N ARG A 428 12.98 14.24 1.36
CA ARG A 428 12.19 15.47 1.39
C ARG A 428 11.59 15.75 2.77
N GLU A 429 10.99 14.74 3.40
CA GLU A 429 10.38 14.86 4.73
C GLU A 429 11.43 15.19 5.81
N ALA A 430 12.61 14.54 5.74
CA ALA A 430 13.74 14.88 6.62
C ALA A 430 14.19 16.33 6.41
N GLY A 431 14.24 16.80 5.16
CA GLY A 431 14.53 18.21 4.82
C GLY A 431 13.50 19.19 5.38
N VAL A 432 12.20 18.90 5.25
CA VAL A 432 11.11 19.73 5.81
C VAL A 432 11.24 19.81 7.33
N ARG A 433 11.51 18.70 8.02
CA ARG A 433 11.71 18.67 9.48
C ARG A 433 12.92 19.48 9.90
N ALA A 434 14.04 19.34 9.20
CA ALA A 434 15.23 20.13 9.43
C ALA A 434 14.94 21.64 9.26
N ALA A 435 14.21 22.03 8.21
CA ALA A 435 13.81 23.41 7.97
C ALA A 435 12.86 23.95 9.05
N LEU A 436 11.90 23.14 9.52
CA LEU A 436 10.99 23.52 10.61
C LEU A 436 11.72 23.68 11.95
N ARG A 437 12.76 22.87 12.19
CA ARG A 437 13.64 22.95 13.36
C ARG A 437 14.59 24.15 13.29
N GLN A 438 15.04 24.53 12.09
CA GLN A 438 16.06 25.54 11.85
C GLN A 438 15.54 26.74 11.03
N LYS A 439 14.35 27.26 11.37
CA LYS A 439 13.67 28.34 10.60
C LYS A 439 14.49 29.62 10.42
N SER A 440 15.42 29.90 11.33
CA SER A 440 16.22 31.12 11.34
C SER A 440 17.70 30.88 11.01
N ALA A 441 18.08 29.65 10.64
CA ALA A 441 19.46 29.32 10.30
C ALA A 441 19.77 29.73 8.86
N GLU A 442 20.93 30.35 8.63
CA GLU A 442 21.39 30.71 7.28
C GLU A 442 21.76 29.47 6.45
N THR A 443 22.24 28.41 7.09
CA THR A 443 22.64 27.15 6.45
C THR A 443 22.07 25.95 7.21
N PRO A 444 20.79 25.59 7.01
CA PRO A 444 20.18 24.46 7.70
C PRO A 444 20.77 23.13 7.22
N THR A 445 21.01 22.21 8.14
CA THR A 445 21.50 20.85 7.85
C THR A 445 20.51 19.77 8.28
N VAL A 446 20.45 18.67 7.54
CA VAL A 446 19.61 17.50 7.86
C VAL A 446 20.41 16.53 8.73
N SER A 447 19.87 16.19 9.90
CA SER A 447 20.50 15.28 10.88
C SER A 447 19.93 13.86 10.83
N MET A 448 20.58 12.91 11.52
CA MET A 448 20.08 11.53 11.60
C MET A 448 18.73 11.44 12.35
N ALA A 449 18.48 12.37 13.28
CA ALA A 449 17.20 12.49 13.98
C ALA A 449 16.05 12.86 13.01
N ASP A 450 16.33 13.72 12.02
CA ASP A 450 15.33 14.13 11.02
C ASP A 450 14.94 12.95 10.12
N PHE A 451 15.90 12.10 9.72
CA PHE A 451 15.62 10.84 8.99
C PHE A 451 14.83 9.84 9.82
N THR A 452 15.16 9.71 11.10
CA THR A 452 14.46 8.79 12.01
C THR A 452 13.00 9.20 12.18
N ALA A 453 12.75 10.50 12.39
CA ALA A 453 11.40 11.04 12.51
C ALA A 453 10.63 11.01 11.17
N ALA A 454 11.30 11.23 10.04
CA ALA A 454 10.69 11.12 8.73
C ALA A 454 10.17 9.71 8.44
N ARG A 455 10.92 8.67 8.85
CA ARG A 455 10.52 7.26 8.69
C ARG A 455 9.21 6.92 9.42
N GLU A 456 8.92 7.55 10.54
CA GLU A 456 7.68 7.28 11.28
C GLU A 456 6.43 7.64 10.47
N VAL A 457 6.57 8.57 9.52
CA VAL A 457 5.46 9.10 8.73
C VAL A 457 5.49 8.60 7.30
N VAL A 458 6.68 8.50 6.68
CA VAL A 458 6.84 7.97 5.33
C VAL A 458 6.70 6.46 5.34
N ARG A 459 5.61 5.96 4.76
CA ARG A 459 5.38 4.51 4.58
C ARG A 459 5.84 4.04 3.20
N PRO A 460 6.39 2.82 3.08
CA PRO A 460 6.77 2.25 1.80
C PRO A 460 5.55 2.02 0.90
N THR A 461 5.62 2.45 -0.36
CA THR A 461 4.53 2.32 -1.34
C THR A 461 4.24 0.88 -1.74
N THR A 462 5.24 0.00 -1.66
CA THR A 462 5.09 -1.46 -1.76
C THR A 462 4.09 -2.02 -0.74
N MET A 463 3.92 -1.32 0.38
CA MET A 463 3.05 -1.74 1.49
C MET A 463 1.73 -0.97 1.53
N ALA A 464 1.49 -0.05 0.59
CA ALA A 464 0.22 0.68 0.47
C ALA A 464 -0.94 -0.20 -0.03
N ALA A 465 -0.66 -1.36 -0.64
CA ALA A 465 -1.66 -2.28 -1.19
C ALA A 465 -1.67 -3.67 -0.52
N SER A 466 -0.85 -3.91 0.51
CA SER A 466 -0.78 -5.22 1.18
C SER A 466 -0.56 -5.09 2.68
N THR A 467 -1.19 -6.00 3.43
CA THR A 467 -1.15 -6.23 4.88
C THR A 467 0.23 -6.72 5.34
N LEU A 468 1.28 -5.99 4.98
CA LEU A 468 2.62 -6.16 5.52
C LEU A 468 2.69 -5.27 6.76
N ASP A 469 2.51 -5.86 7.94
CA ASP A 469 2.77 -5.16 9.20
C ASP A 469 4.23 -5.41 9.60
N LEU A 470 4.98 -4.34 9.90
CA LEU A 470 6.18 -4.49 10.71
C LEU A 470 5.71 -4.90 12.10
N ALA A 471 6.03 -6.13 12.50
CA ALA A 471 5.68 -6.61 13.82
C ALA A 471 6.37 -5.74 14.89
N SER A 472 5.56 -5.10 15.73
CA SER A 472 6.02 -4.30 16.88
C SER A 472 6.42 -5.16 18.09
N VAL A 473 6.07 -6.45 18.05
CA VAL A 473 6.34 -7.43 19.10
C VAL A 473 7.66 -8.12 18.78
N THR A 474 8.50 -8.33 19.79
CA THR A 474 9.78 -9.03 19.68
C THR A 474 9.74 -10.37 20.43
N LEU A 475 10.72 -11.25 20.18
CA LEU A 475 10.82 -12.55 20.88
C LEU A 475 11.00 -12.37 22.39
N ASP A 476 11.56 -11.23 22.82
CA ASP A 476 11.71 -10.85 24.23
C ASP A 476 10.36 -10.58 24.91
N ASP A 477 9.30 -10.29 24.14
CA ASP A 477 7.95 -10.07 24.65
C ASP A 477 7.14 -11.38 24.80
N VAL A 478 7.67 -12.51 24.29
CA VAL A 478 7.04 -13.83 24.40
C VAL A 478 7.56 -14.51 25.68
N GLY A 479 6.67 -14.92 26.59
CA GLY A 479 7.05 -15.70 27.77
C GLY A 479 7.31 -17.18 27.45
N GLY A 480 8.34 -17.76 28.06
CA GLY A 480 8.71 -19.19 27.96
C GLY A 480 9.15 -19.64 26.57
N LEU A 481 8.97 -20.94 26.29
CA LEU A 481 9.23 -21.58 24.99
C LEU A 481 10.68 -21.44 24.48
N ASP A 482 11.67 -21.46 25.37
CA ASP A 482 13.08 -21.17 25.02
C ASP A 482 13.63 -22.09 23.91
N GLU A 483 13.36 -23.39 23.99
CA GLU A 483 13.79 -24.36 22.97
C GLU A 483 13.12 -24.10 21.61
N VAL A 484 11.84 -23.72 21.61
CA VAL A 484 11.07 -23.40 20.40
C VAL A 484 11.59 -22.10 19.79
N LYS A 485 11.81 -21.06 20.61
CA LYS A 485 12.38 -19.78 20.20
C LYS A 485 13.77 -19.96 19.59
N GLN A 486 14.61 -20.77 20.22
CA GLN A 486 15.93 -21.10 19.69
C GLN A 486 15.81 -21.80 18.34
N THR A 487 15.00 -22.86 18.25
CA THR A 487 14.81 -23.60 17.00
C THR A 487 14.31 -22.70 15.86
N LEU A 488 13.36 -21.81 16.13
CA LEU A 488 12.87 -20.84 15.16
C LEU A 488 13.90 -19.78 14.80
N THR A 489 14.71 -19.34 15.75
CA THR A 489 15.81 -18.42 15.50
C THR A 489 16.81 -19.03 14.52
N GLU A 490 17.19 -20.29 14.74
CA GLU A 490 18.13 -21.00 13.87
C GLU A 490 17.54 -21.31 12.50
N SER A 491 16.25 -21.68 12.45
CA SER A 491 15.59 -22.15 11.22
C SER A 491 14.99 -21.04 10.36
N VAL A 492 14.66 -19.88 10.94
CA VAL A 492 13.97 -18.80 10.22
C VAL A 492 14.77 -17.51 10.27
N LEU A 493 15.22 -17.10 11.46
CA LEU A 493 15.87 -15.81 11.63
C LEU A 493 17.28 -15.80 11.03
N TRP A 494 18.12 -16.79 11.32
CA TRP A 494 19.49 -16.84 10.81
C TRP A 494 19.57 -16.86 9.27
N PRO A 495 18.74 -17.62 8.53
CA PRO A 495 18.71 -17.54 7.07
C PRO A 495 18.38 -16.15 6.53
N LEU A 496 17.50 -15.41 7.22
CA LEU A 496 17.10 -14.06 6.81
C LEU A 496 18.13 -13.00 7.20
N THR A 497 18.81 -13.15 8.34
CA THR A 497 19.76 -12.17 8.87
C THR A 497 21.19 -12.39 8.39
N TYR A 498 21.61 -13.65 8.15
CA TYR A 498 22.99 -14.02 7.82
C TYR A 498 23.13 -14.87 6.55
N PRO A 499 22.53 -14.47 5.40
CA PRO A 499 22.52 -15.30 4.19
C PRO A 499 23.93 -15.59 3.64
N ASP A 500 24.87 -14.64 3.77
CA ASP A 500 26.25 -14.80 3.30
C ASP A 500 27.02 -15.88 4.09
N THR A 501 26.72 -16.02 5.38
CA THR A 501 27.35 -17.04 6.23
C THR A 501 26.93 -18.43 5.78
N PHE A 502 25.64 -18.65 5.48
CA PHE A 502 25.15 -19.91 4.92
C PHE A 502 25.79 -20.22 3.56
N ALA A 503 25.87 -19.21 2.68
CA ALA A 503 26.48 -19.35 1.37
C ALA A 503 27.98 -19.73 1.46
N ARG A 504 28.73 -19.09 2.37
CA ARG A 504 30.16 -19.38 2.59
C ARG A 504 30.40 -20.75 3.18
N LEU A 505 29.51 -21.23 4.06
CA LEU A 505 29.60 -22.55 4.68
C LEU A 505 29.07 -23.68 3.78
N GLY A 506 28.43 -23.35 2.65
CA GLY A 506 27.84 -24.34 1.74
C GLY A 506 26.63 -25.08 2.34
N VAL A 507 26.04 -24.54 3.41
CA VAL A 507 24.89 -25.13 4.10
C VAL A 507 23.61 -24.58 3.48
N GLN A 508 22.69 -25.46 3.11
CA GLN A 508 21.36 -25.05 2.65
C GLN A 508 20.49 -24.70 3.87
N PRO A 509 19.96 -23.48 3.97
CA PRO A 509 19.06 -23.13 5.05
C PRO A 509 17.73 -23.90 4.90
N PRO A 510 17.07 -24.26 6.02
CA PRO A 510 15.76 -24.89 5.98
C PRO A 510 14.74 -23.95 5.33
N ARG A 511 13.90 -24.50 4.45
CA ARG A 511 13.04 -23.68 3.55
C ARG A 511 11.70 -23.33 4.17
N GLY A 512 11.17 -24.22 4.98
CA GLY A 512 9.87 -24.05 5.59
C GLY A 512 9.78 -24.70 6.95
N VAL A 513 9.10 -24.00 7.86
CA VAL A 513 8.81 -24.48 9.20
C VAL A 513 7.31 -24.66 9.36
N LEU A 514 6.86 -25.80 9.87
CA LEU A 514 5.49 -26.00 10.30
C LEU A 514 5.41 -25.96 11.82
N LEU A 515 4.76 -24.92 12.34
CA LEU A 515 4.37 -24.82 13.74
C LEU A 515 3.07 -25.56 13.98
N TYR A 516 3.06 -26.47 14.94
CA TYR A 516 1.84 -27.16 15.35
C TYR A 516 1.76 -27.30 16.87
N GLY A 517 0.54 -27.35 17.38
CA GLY A 517 0.31 -27.45 18.81
C GLY A 517 -1.14 -27.09 19.16
N PRO A 518 -1.53 -27.20 20.43
CA PRO A 518 -2.90 -26.93 20.86
C PRO A 518 -3.34 -25.50 20.51
N PRO A 519 -4.65 -25.25 20.31
CA PRO A 519 -5.16 -23.90 20.10
C PRO A 519 -4.84 -23.00 21.30
N GLY A 520 -4.66 -21.70 21.05
CA GLY A 520 -4.42 -20.73 22.12
C GLY A 520 -3.02 -20.74 22.74
N CYS A 521 -2.09 -21.58 22.28
CA CYS A 521 -0.70 -21.62 22.79
C CYS A 521 0.26 -20.62 22.12
N GLY A 522 -0.25 -19.62 21.40
CA GLY A 522 0.57 -18.50 20.92
C GLY A 522 1.35 -18.73 19.62
N LYS A 523 1.00 -19.72 18.78
CA LYS A 523 1.67 -19.96 17.47
C LYS A 523 1.74 -18.71 16.59
N THR A 524 0.59 -18.07 16.33
CA THR A 524 0.49 -16.81 15.56
C THR A 524 1.33 -15.71 16.21
N TYR A 525 1.24 -15.56 17.54
CA TYR A 525 1.96 -14.54 18.30
C TYR A 525 3.49 -14.73 18.24
N LEU A 526 3.95 -15.98 18.32
CA LEU A 526 5.37 -16.35 18.23
C LEU A 526 5.96 -16.01 16.86
N VAL A 527 5.22 -16.25 15.77
CA VAL A 527 5.67 -15.87 14.43
C VAL A 527 5.72 -14.36 14.24
N THR A 528 4.71 -13.65 14.77
CA THR A 528 4.74 -12.17 14.77
C THR A 528 5.96 -11.66 15.54
N ALA A 529 6.25 -12.21 16.71
CA ALA A 529 7.41 -11.84 17.53
C ALA A 529 8.77 -12.14 16.87
N LEU A 530 8.87 -13.30 16.20
CA LEU A 530 10.05 -13.72 15.44
C LEU A 530 10.37 -12.73 14.32
N ALA A 531 9.33 -12.29 13.61
CA ALA A 531 9.50 -11.32 12.55
C ALA A 531 9.95 -9.94 13.03
N GLY A 532 9.37 -9.45 14.13
CA GLY A 532 9.76 -8.17 14.72
C GLY A 532 11.24 -8.17 15.14
N SER A 533 11.72 -9.30 15.67
CA SER A 533 13.12 -9.50 16.05
C SER A 533 14.06 -9.52 14.83
N GLY A 534 13.62 -10.09 13.72
CA GLY A 534 14.42 -10.19 12.50
C GLY A 534 14.40 -8.99 11.57
N ARG A 535 13.55 -8.00 11.83
CA ARG A 535 13.35 -6.83 10.96
C ARG A 535 13.07 -7.22 9.50
N ALA A 536 12.50 -8.40 9.30
CA ALA A 536 12.11 -8.93 8.00
C ALA A 536 10.67 -8.50 7.69
N ASN A 537 10.32 -8.44 6.41
CA ASN A 537 8.94 -8.19 5.99
C ASN A 537 8.06 -9.40 6.34
N VAL A 538 6.80 -9.21 6.75
CA VAL A 538 5.88 -10.30 7.12
C VAL A 538 4.63 -10.30 6.27
N LEU A 539 4.48 -11.33 5.44
CA LEU A 539 3.24 -11.58 4.71
C LEU A 539 2.43 -12.62 5.46
N SER A 540 1.53 -12.16 6.32
CA SER A 540 0.61 -13.03 7.06
C SER A 540 -0.69 -13.24 6.29
N VAL A 541 -1.09 -14.49 6.11
CA VAL A 541 -2.35 -14.86 5.48
C VAL A 541 -2.99 -16.03 6.23
N LYS A 542 -4.29 -15.92 6.50
CA LYS A 542 -5.09 -17.02 7.07
C LYS A 542 -5.64 -17.91 5.95
N GLY A 543 -5.52 -19.23 6.10
CA GLY A 543 -5.95 -20.21 5.10
C GLY A 543 -7.41 -20.02 4.67
N ALA A 544 -8.32 -19.77 5.63
CA ALA A 544 -9.74 -19.52 5.36
C ALA A 544 -10.00 -18.22 4.56
N GLU A 545 -9.13 -17.21 4.65
CA GLU A 545 -9.29 -15.94 3.93
C GLU A 545 -8.91 -16.06 2.44
N LEU A 546 -7.93 -16.91 2.11
CA LEU A 546 -7.53 -17.16 0.71
C LEU A 546 -8.62 -17.89 -0.09
N LEU A 547 -9.41 -18.71 0.59
CA LEU A 547 -10.51 -19.47 -0.03
C LEU A 547 -11.79 -18.65 -0.17
N SER A 548 -12.06 -17.71 0.75
CA SER A 548 -13.34 -16.99 0.82
C SER A 548 -13.37 -15.64 0.09
N LYS A 549 -12.25 -14.88 0.05
CA LYS A 549 -12.21 -13.57 -0.62
C LYS A 549 -12.23 -13.65 -2.16
N TRP A 550 -11.96 -14.83 -2.71
CA TRP A 550 -11.57 -15.00 -4.12
C TRP A 550 -12.27 -16.23 -4.74
N VAL A 551 -13.59 -16.19 -4.86
CA VAL A 551 -14.37 -17.26 -5.51
C VAL A 551 -13.91 -17.38 -6.97
N GLY A 552 -13.15 -18.44 -7.29
CA GLY A 552 -12.58 -18.69 -8.62
C GLY A 552 -11.12 -18.25 -8.83
N GLU A 553 -10.49 -17.56 -7.87
CA GLU A 553 -9.16 -16.93 -8.01
C GLU A 553 -8.11 -17.33 -6.94
N SER A 554 -8.42 -18.27 -6.04
CA SER A 554 -7.53 -18.67 -4.94
C SER A 554 -6.14 -19.14 -5.38
N GLU A 555 -6.01 -19.78 -6.55
CA GLU A 555 -4.70 -20.16 -7.13
C GLU A 555 -3.85 -18.93 -7.49
N ARG A 556 -4.47 -17.91 -8.09
CA ARG A 556 -3.79 -16.65 -8.43
C ARG A 556 -3.33 -15.93 -7.17
N ALA A 557 -4.15 -15.96 -6.11
CA ALA A 557 -3.81 -15.35 -4.83
C ALA A 557 -2.57 -15.99 -4.18
N VAL A 558 -2.42 -17.33 -4.25
CA VAL A 558 -1.21 -18.03 -3.77
C VAL A 558 0.02 -17.61 -4.58
N ARG A 559 -0.05 -17.62 -5.91
CA ARG A 559 1.07 -17.17 -6.75
C ARG A 559 1.46 -15.72 -6.47
N GLU A 560 0.46 -14.86 -6.28
CA GLU A 560 0.65 -13.45 -5.96
C GLU A 560 1.30 -13.25 -4.59
N LEU A 561 0.90 -14.03 -3.58
CA LEU A 561 1.51 -14.02 -2.25
C LEU A 561 3.02 -14.32 -2.33
N PHE A 562 3.39 -15.40 -3.00
CA PHE A 562 4.79 -15.79 -3.15
C PHE A 562 5.57 -14.82 -4.05
N ARG A 563 4.97 -14.28 -5.11
CA ARG A 563 5.58 -13.22 -5.92
C ARG A 563 5.90 -11.99 -5.08
N ARG A 564 4.95 -11.51 -4.28
CA ARG A 564 5.16 -10.37 -3.37
C ARG A 564 6.27 -10.65 -2.36
N ALA A 565 6.29 -11.87 -1.80
CA ALA A 565 7.33 -12.26 -0.86
C ALA A 565 8.73 -12.22 -1.50
N ARG A 566 8.83 -12.74 -2.73
CA ARG A 566 10.06 -12.75 -3.54
C ARG A 566 10.51 -11.34 -3.88
N GLU A 567 9.59 -10.47 -4.27
CA GLU A 567 9.91 -9.07 -4.55
C GLU A 567 10.36 -8.34 -3.27
N ALA A 568 9.69 -8.57 -2.14
CA ALA A 568 9.96 -7.87 -0.89
C ALA A 568 11.10 -8.48 -0.04
N ALA A 569 11.88 -9.43 -0.57
CA ALA A 569 12.89 -10.14 0.20
C ALA A 569 13.89 -9.17 0.88
N PRO A 570 14.31 -9.40 2.15
CA PRO A 570 14.02 -10.57 2.98
C PRO A 570 12.60 -10.60 3.56
N THR A 571 11.86 -11.68 3.29
CA THR A 571 10.44 -11.80 3.68
C THR A 571 10.15 -13.13 4.36
N LEU A 572 9.37 -13.07 5.44
CA LEU A 572 8.72 -14.19 6.10
C LEU A 572 7.28 -14.30 5.58
N ILE A 573 6.92 -15.43 4.96
CA ILE A 573 5.53 -15.76 4.65
C ILE A 573 4.96 -16.54 5.81
N PHE A 574 3.90 -16.02 6.45
CA PHE A 574 3.19 -16.72 7.50
C PHE A 574 1.83 -17.22 7.00
N LEU A 575 1.68 -18.54 6.93
CA LEU A 575 0.45 -19.23 6.55
C LEU A 575 -0.24 -19.77 7.79
N ASP A 576 -1.18 -19.01 8.35
CA ASP A 576 -1.96 -19.46 9.50
C ASP A 576 -3.11 -20.37 9.05
N GLU A 577 -3.48 -21.34 9.89
CA GLU A 577 -4.49 -22.36 9.57
C GLU A 577 -4.20 -23.09 8.25
N VAL A 578 -2.97 -23.58 8.08
CA VAL A 578 -2.56 -24.27 6.83
C VAL A 578 -3.38 -25.53 6.53
N ASP A 579 -3.99 -26.16 7.56
CA ASP A 579 -4.93 -27.27 7.39
C ASP A 579 -6.20 -26.88 6.62
N ALA A 580 -6.61 -25.60 6.68
CA ALA A 580 -7.71 -25.10 5.87
C ALA A 580 -7.30 -24.86 4.41
N LEU A 581 -6.06 -24.43 4.17
CA LEU A 581 -5.55 -24.12 2.83
C LEU A 581 -5.17 -25.38 2.04
N ALA A 582 -4.61 -26.38 2.72
CA ALA A 582 -4.10 -27.60 2.12
C ALA A 582 -4.49 -28.86 2.90
N PRO A 583 -5.79 -29.20 2.92
CA PRO A 583 -6.26 -30.44 3.52
C PRO A 583 -5.77 -31.66 2.72
N VAL A 584 -5.82 -32.84 3.34
CA VAL A 584 -5.57 -34.11 2.64
C VAL A 584 -6.48 -34.24 1.42
N ARG A 585 -5.87 -34.52 0.26
CA ARG A 585 -6.56 -34.62 -1.04
C ARG A 585 -7.73 -35.61 -0.97
N GLY A 586 -8.86 -35.23 -1.58
CA GLY A 586 -10.08 -36.05 -1.60
C GLY A 586 -11.01 -35.89 -0.39
N GLN A 587 -10.67 -35.04 0.60
CA GLN A 587 -11.60 -34.71 1.70
C GLN A 587 -12.57 -33.55 1.38
N ALA A 588 -12.25 -32.69 0.41
CA ALA A 588 -13.08 -31.53 0.05
C ALA A 588 -14.10 -31.88 -1.05
N THR A 589 -15.34 -31.44 -0.88
CA THR A 589 -16.46 -31.65 -1.82
C THR A 589 -16.56 -30.58 -2.93
N ASP A 590 -15.53 -29.76 -3.11
CA ASP A 590 -15.62 -28.45 -3.79
C ASP A 590 -15.19 -28.48 -5.27
N GLY A 591 -15.42 -29.61 -5.96
CA GLY A 591 -15.17 -29.74 -7.40
C GLY A 591 -13.69 -29.62 -7.82
N GLY A 592 -12.74 -29.92 -6.92
CA GLY A 592 -11.30 -29.91 -7.19
C GLY A 592 -10.63 -28.54 -7.13
N THR A 593 -11.34 -27.49 -6.67
CA THR A 593 -10.76 -26.14 -6.49
C THR A 593 -9.64 -26.16 -5.44
N THR A 594 -9.89 -26.80 -4.30
CA THR A 594 -8.92 -26.95 -3.22
C THR A 594 -7.66 -27.69 -3.69
N ASP A 595 -7.81 -28.77 -4.47
CA ASP A 595 -6.68 -29.52 -5.00
C ASP A 595 -5.79 -28.68 -5.94
N ARG A 596 -6.38 -27.76 -6.73
CA ARG A 596 -5.60 -26.82 -7.57
C ARG A 596 -4.84 -25.80 -6.73
N VAL A 597 -5.43 -25.31 -5.64
CA VAL A 597 -4.76 -24.41 -4.69
C VAL A 597 -3.60 -25.11 -4.01
N VAL A 598 -3.77 -26.36 -3.57
CA VAL A 598 -2.68 -27.19 -3.02
C VAL A 598 -1.58 -27.39 -4.05
N ALA A 599 -1.92 -27.74 -5.30
CA ALA A 599 -0.94 -27.90 -6.37
C ALA A 599 -0.15 -26.61 -6.64
N ALA A 600 -0.82 -25.45 -6.63
CA ALA A 600 -0.18 -24.15 -6.79
C ALA A 600 0.74 -23.82 -5.61
N LEU A 601 0.32 -24.09 -4.37
CA LEU A 601 1.14 -23.90 -3.18
C LEU A 601 2.40 -24.78 -3.21
N LEU A 602 2.27 -26.06 -3.59
CA LEU A 602 3.41 -26.96 -3.75
C LEU A 602 4.37 -26.47 -4.83
N THR A 603 3.83 -26.00 -5.96
CA THR A 603 4.63 -25.43 -7.06
C THR A 603 5.39 -24.17 -6.62
N GLU A 604 4.76 -23.28 -5.85
CA GLU A 604 5.45 -22.08 -5.35
C GLU A 604 6.49 -22.42 -4.27
N LEU A 605 6.22 -23.40 -3.39
CA LEU A 605 7.20 -23.88 -2.40
C LEU A 605 8.43 -24.49 -3.06
N ASP A 606 8.23 -25.31 -4.11
CA ASP A 606 9.31 -25.85 -4.93
C ASP A 606 10.00 -24.73 -5.75
N GLY A 607 9.25 -23.72 -6.20
CA GLY A 607 9.80 -22.58 -6.97
C GLY A 607 10.66 -21.60 -6.16
N VAL A 608 10.46 -21.54 -4.84
CA VAL A 608 11.30 -20.76 -3.90
C VAL A 608 12.75 -21.29 -3.84
N GLU A 609 13.01 -22.51 -4.33
CA GLU A 609 14.36 -23.11 -4.42
C GLU A 609 15.43 -22.17 -5.01
N THR A 610 15.05 -21.30 -5.95
CA THR A 610 15.96 -20.43 -6.69
C THR A 610 16.35 -19.14 -5.97
N LEU A 611 15.68 -18.77 -4.88
CA LEU A 611 15.87 -17.49 -4.21
C LEU A 611 16.36 -17.66 -2.77
N ARG A 612 17.44 -16.95 -2.45
CA ARG A 612 17.97 -16.78 -1.10
C ARG A 612 17.14 -15.64 -0.47
N ASN A 613 16.68 -15.80 0.76
CA ASN A 613 16.02 -14.75 1.59
C ASN A 613 14.47 -14.73 1.63
N VAL A 614 13.77 -15.81 1.26
CA VAL A 614 12.34 -16.00 1.61
C VAL A 614 12.20 -17.26 2.43
N VAL A 615 11.53 -17.16 3.59
CA VAL A 615 11.24 -18.29 4.47
C VAL A 615 9.73 -18.41 4.66
N VAL A 616 9.22 -19.64 4.63
CA VAL A 616 7.79 -19.91 4.84
C VAL A 616 7.58 -20.53 6.21
N VAL A 617 6.66 -19.99 6.99
CA VAL A 617 6.22 -20.56 8.26
C VAL A 617 4.73 -20.85 8.18
N GLY A 618 4.36 -22.12 8.27
CA GLY A 618 2.98 -22.55 8.41
C GLY A 618 2.61 -22.72 9.88
N ALA A 619 1.36 -22.47 10.25
CA ALA A 619 0.81 -22.84 11.55
C ALA A 619 -0.47 -23.65 11.42
N THR A 620 -0.63 -24.67 12.26
CA THR A 620 -1.87 -25.45 12.36
C THR A 620 -2.13 -25.97 13.78
N ASN A 621 -3.40 -26.20 14.09
CA ASN A 621 -3.80 -26.92 15.30
C ASN A 621 -3.99 -28.42 15.06
N ARG A 622 -4.04 -28.85 13.79
CA ARG A 622 -4.40 -30.21 13.33
C ARG A 622 -3.42 -30.68 12.26
N PRO A 623 -2.18 -31.06 12.64
CA PRO A 623 -1.15 -31.46 11.68
C PRO A 623 -1.46 -32.78 10.96
N ASP A 624 -2.44 -33.55 11.45
CA ASP A 624 -2.98 -34.75 10.84
C ASP A 624 -3.84 -34.48 9.59
N LEU A 625 -4.41 -33.27 9.48
CA LEU A 625 -5.26 -32.87 8.35
C LEU A 625 -4.48 -32.23 7.20
N VAL A 626 -3.19 -31.92 7.38
CA VAL A 626 -2.35 -31.28 6.36
C VAL A 626 -1.90 -32.30 5.32
N ASP A 627 -1.94 -31.95 4.02
CA ASP A 627 -1.43 -32.81 2.94
C ASP A 627 0.04 -33.22 3.22
N PRO A 628 0.35 -34.53 3.35
CA PRO A 628 1.73 -35.01 3.57
C PRO A 628 2.73 -34.55 2.51
N ALA A 629 2.27 -34.16 1.31
CA ALA A 629 3.12 -33.58 0.29
C ALA A 629 3.79 -32.27 0.75
N LEU A 630 3.15 -31.48 1.62
CA LEU A 630 3.73 -30.25 2.17
C LEU A 630 4.87 -30.51 3.16
N LEU A 631 4.86 -31.68 3.82
CA LEU A 631 5.83 -32.04 4.86
C LEU A 631 7.10 -32.70 4.30
N ARG A 632 7.24 -32.77 2.97
CA ARG A 632 8.41 -33.39 2.33
C ARG A 632 9.63 -32.45 2.40
N PRO A 633 10.85 -33.01 2.38
CA PRO A 633 12.08 -32.22 2.29
C PRO A 633 12.01 -31.19 1.15
N GLY A 634 12.52 -29.98 1.40
CA GLY A 634 12.43 -28.84 0.48
C GLY A 634 11.18 -27.97 0.61
N ARG A 635 10.18 -28.38 1.42
CA ARG A 635 8.93 -27.63 1.65
C ARG A 635 8.81 -27.23 3.13
N LEU A 636 7.74 -27.63 3.84
CA LEU A 636 7.59 -27.45 5.28
C LEU A 636 8.28 -28.60 6.03
N GLU A 637 9.60 -28.71 5.83
CA GLU A 637 10.39 -29.86 6.27
C GLU A 637 10.72 -29.83 7.78
N ARG A 638 10.77 -28.64 8.40
CA ARG A 638 11.05 -28.52 9.83
C ARG A 638 9.73 -28.43 10.60
N LEU A 639 9.37 -29.50 11.30
CA LEU A 639 8.21 -29.52 12.18
C LEU A 639 8.62 -29.07 13.59
N VAL A 640 7.89 -28.11 14.16
CA VAL A 640 8.16 -27.55 15.49
C VAL A 640 6.89 -27.61 16.33
N TYR A 641 6.95 -28.43 17.39
CA TYR A 641 5.86 -28.56 18.35
C TYR A 641 5.87 -27.41 19.35
N VAL A 642 4.72 -26.75 19.51
CA VAL A 642 4.50 -25.73 20.54
C VAL A 642 3.74 -26.38 21.70
N PRO A 643 4.41 -26.71 22.82
CA PRO A 643 3.77 -27.33 23.96
C PRO A 643 2.81 -26.36 24.68
N PRO A 644 1.83 -26.88 25.44
CA PRO A 644 1.07 -26.05 26.37
C PRO A 644 1.99 -25.47 27.46
N PRO A 645 1.72 -24.26 27.98
CA PRO A 645 2.59 -23.61 28.95
C PRO A 645 2.53 -24.31 30.32
N ASP A 646 3.69 -24.50 30.95
CA ASP A 646 3.83 -24.98 32.33
C ASP A 646 3.60 -23.86 33.36
N GLY A 647 3.73 -24.16 34.66
CA GLY A 647 3.51 -23.17 35.74
C GLY A 647 4.38 -21.91 35.60
N PRO A 648 5.71 -22.06 35.47
CA PRO A 648 6.62 -20.94 35.21
C PRO A 648 6.30 -20.17 33.92
N ALA A 649 6.05 -20.86 32.80
CA ALA A 649 5.71 -20.20 31.54
C ALA A 649 4.38 -19.44 31.64
N ARG A 650 3.38 -19.96 32.35
CA ARG A 650 2.12 -19.23 32.62
C ARG A 650 2.36 -17.97 33.42
N ALA A 651 3.24 -17.99 34.43
CA ALA A 651 3.59 -16.79 35.19
C ALA A 651 4.24 -15.72 34.30
N GLU A 652 5.11 -16.11 33.36
CA GLU A 652 5.68 -15.17 32.38
C GLU A 652 4.65 -14.62 31.40
N ILE A 653 3.76 -15.47 30.89
CA ILE A 653 2.66 -15.05 30.01
C ILE A 653 1.73 -14.06 30.73
N LEU A 654 1.39 -14.32 32.00
CA LEU A 654 0.57 -13.40 32.80
C LEU A 654 1.29 -12.06 33.02
N ARG A 655 2.61 -12.07 33.24
CA ARG A 655 3.42 -10.85 33.37
C ARG A 655 3.45 -10.05 32.07
N ALA A 656 3.62 -10.73 30.93
CA ALA A 656 3.58 -10.08 29.62
C ALA A 656 2.19 -9.48 29.33
N ALA A 657 1.12 -10.24 29.60
CA ALA A 657 -0.26 -9.82 29.40
C ALA A 657 -0.71 -8.67 30.32
N SER A 658 -0.10 -8.53 31.50
CA SER A 658 -0.38 -7.46 32.46
C SER A 658 0.54 -6.24 32.33
N ARG A 659 1.45 -6.17 31.35
CA ARG A 659 2.39 -5.05 31.19
C ARG A 659 1.70 -3.67 31.13
N GLN A 660 0.48 -3.60 30.58
CA GLN A 660 -0.33 -2.37 30.50
C GLN A 660 -1.47 -2.31 31.53
N VAL A 661 -1.59 -3.30 32.42
CA VAL A 661 -2.66 -3.40 33.41
C VAL A 661 -2.04 -3.23 34.80
N PRO A 662 -2.33 -2.14 35.53
CA PRO A 662 -1.80 -1.94 36.87
C PRO A 662 -2.33 -3.03 37.82
N LEU A 663 -1.43 -3.84 38.36
CA LEU A 663 -1.75 -4.87 39.35
C LEU A 663 -1.46 -4.34 40.76
N ALA A 664 -2.32 -4.69 41.72
CA ALA A 664 -2.09 -4.40 43.12
C ALA A 664 -1.06 -5.40 43.72
N PRO A 665 -0.40 -5.05 44.84
CA PRO A 665 0.67 -5.89 45.43
C PRO A 665 0.23 -7.26 45.92
N ASP A 666 -1.08 -7.47 46.09
CA ASP A 666 -1.72 -8.72 46.49
C ASP A 666 -1.85 -9.74 45.34
N VAL A 667 -1.53 -9.36 44.10
CA VAL A 667 -1.57 -10.24 42.93
C VAL A 667 -0.20 -10.92 42.70
N ASP A 668 -0.07 -12.16 43.15
CA ASP A 668 1.13 -12.99 42.96
C ASP A 668 1.06 -13.80 41.64
N LEU A 669 1.76 -13.33 40.61
CA LEU A 669 1.79 -13.98 39.29
C LEU A 669 2.45 -15.37 39.28
N PRO A 670 3.62 -15.60 39.94
CA PRO A 670 4.16 -16.94 40.16
C PRO A 670 3.15 -17.94 40.74
N ALA A 671 2.49 -17.59 41.86
CA ALA A 671 1.52 -18.47 42.49
C ALA A 671 0.31 -18.77 41.58
N LEU A 672 -0.20 -17.73 40.90
CA LEU A 672 -1.25 -17.89 39.89
C LEU A 672 -0.83 -18.82 38.74
N GLY A 673 0.43 -18.74 38.29
CA GLY A 673 0.96 -19.62 37.25
C GLY A 673 0.82 -21.10 37.61
N ASP A 674 1.16 -21.48 38.84
CA ASP A 674 1.07 -22.87 39.31
C ASP A 674 -0.38 -23.35 39.43
N GLU A 675 -1.29 -22.49 39.87
CA GLU A 675 -2.71 -22.82 40.04
C GLU A 675 -3.52 -22.96 38.73
N LEU A 676 -3.06 -22.35 37.63
CA LEU A 676 -3.77 -22.28 36.35
C LEU A 676 -3.47 -23.48 35.43
N THR A 677 -3.43 -24.68 36.01
CA THR A 677 -3.21 -25.91 35.23
C THR A 677 -4.31 -26.09 34.18
N GLY A 678 -3.91 -26.37 32.92
CA GLY A 678 -4.82 -26.51 31.78
C GLY A 678 -5.20 -25.20 31.08
N PHE A 679 -4.69 -24.05 31.53
CA PHE A 679 -4.85 -22.78 30.81
C PHE A 679 -3.85 -22.66 29.66
N SER A 680 -4.35 -22.26 28.49
CA SER A 680 -3.52 -21.84 27.37
C SER A 680 -2.98 -20.42 27.56
N ALA A 681 -2.06 -19.99 26.68
CA ALA A 681 -1.58 -18.59 26.69
C ALA A 681 -2.73 -17.59 26.44
N ALA A 682 -3.66 -17.94 25.56
CA ALA A 682 -4.86 -17.16 25.28
C ALA A 682 -5.80 -17.07 26.50
N ASP A 683 -5.93 -18.15 27.28
CA ASP A 683 -6.73 -18.16 28.51
C ASP A 683 -6.10 -17.29 29.60
N CYS A 684 -4.77 -17.34 29.75
CA CYS A 684 -4.04 -16.47 30.69
C CYS A 684 -4.24 -14.99 30.34
N ALA A 685 -4.16 -14.64 29.06
CA ALA A 685 -4.44 -13.28 28.61
C ALA A 685 -5.92 -12.89 28.80
N ALA A 686 -6.85 -13.83 28.61
CA ALA A 686 -8.28 -13.62 28.87
C ALA A 686 -8.56 -13.41 30.36
N LEU A 687 -7.86 -14.12 31.25
CA LEU A 687 -7.99 -13.97 32.69
C LEU A 687 -7.62 -12.55 33.14
N ILE A 688 -6.50 -12.00 32.67
CA ILE A 688 -6.09 -10.62 32.98
C ILE A 688 -7.12 -9.61 32.44
N ARG A 689 -7.61 -9.80 31.21
CA ARG A 689 -8.66 -8.93 30.63
C ARG A 689 -9.96 -8.97 31.43
N GLU A 690 -10.43 -10.16 31.81
CA GLU A 690 -11.66 -10.28 32.60
C GLU A 690 -11.47 -9.76 34.02
N ALA A 691 -10.28 -9.88 34.62
CA ALA A 691 -9.96 -9.29 35.92
C ALA A 691 -9.98 -7.75 35.86
N ALA A 692 -9.46 -7.15 34.79
CA ALA A 692 -9.57 -5.71 34.56
C ALA A 692 -11.03 -5.27 34.37
N LEU A 693 -11.83 -6.05 33.63
CA LEU A 693 -13.27 -5.78 33.48
C LEU A 693 -14.03 -5.95 34.80
N ALA A 694 -13.65 -6.92 35.65
CA ALA A 694 -14.21 -7.07 36.98
C ALA A 694 -13.94 -5.84 37.85
N ALA A 695 -12.71 -5.32 37.83
CA ALA A 695 -12.33 -4.08 38.51
C ALA A 695 -13.18 -2.88 38.05
N MET A 696 -13.36 -2.74 36.73
CA MET A 696 -14.18 -1.66 36.15
C MET A 696 -15.67 -1.78 36.50
N ARG A 697 -16.20 -3.00 36.63
CA ARG A 697 -17.60 -3.23 37.02
C ARG A 697 -17.83 -2.92 38.49
N GLU A 698 -16.84 -3.14 39.35
CA GLU A 698 -16.89 -2.71 40.75
C GLU A 698 -16.82 -1.19 40.86
N SER A 699 -15.88 -0.55 40.15
CA SER A 699 -15.73 0.90 40.12
C SER A 699 -15.09 1.39 38.84
N LEU A 700 -15.73 2.34 38.15
CA LEU A 700 -15.17 3.02 36.98
C LEU A 700 -13.94 3.89 37.32
N ALA A 701 -13.69 4.15 38.61
CA ALA A 701 -12.52 4.86 39.10
C ALA A 701 -11.41 3.91 39.61
N ALA A 702 -11.57 2.59 39.44
CA ALA A 702 -10.57 1.62 39.87
C ALA A 702 -9.23 1.83 39.14
N ALA A 703 -8.17 2.04 39.91
CA ALA A 703 -6.82 2.29 39.38
C ALA A 703 -5.99 1.00 39.21
N THR A 704 -6.33 -0.08 39.91
CA THR A 704 -5.55 -1.32 39.97
C THR A 704 -6.43 -2.56 40.03
N VAL A 705 -5.93 -3.68 39.53
CA VAL A 705 -6.56 -5.01 39.63
C VAL A 705 -6.06 -5.73 40.88
N THR A 706 -6.97 -6.17 41.75
CA THR A 706 -6.71 -6.89 43.01
C THR A 706 -6.83 -8.41 42.85
N ALA A 707 -6.40 -9.17 43.86
CA ALA A 707 -6.54 -10.63 43.87
C ALA A 707 -8.02 -11.09 43.80
N GLU A 708 -8.94 -10.32 44.39
CA GLU A 708 -10.38 -10.62 44.36
C GLU A 708 -10.96 -10.50 42.93
N HIS A 709 -10.52 -9.51 42.16
CA HIS A 709 -10.89 -9.38 40.76
C HIS A 709 -10.40 -10.57 39.92
N VAL A 710 -9.17 -11.05 40.19
CA VAL A 710 -8.60 -12.23 39.52
C VAL A 710 -9.39 -13.50 39.87
N SER A 711 -9.75 -13.67 41.14
CA SER A 711 -10.60 -14.79 41.60
C SER A 711 -11.97 -14.77 40.90
N THR A 712 -12.59 -13.59 40.80
CA THR A 712 -13.86 -13.39 40.08
C THR A 712 -13.72 -13.74 38.59
N ALA A 713 -12.61 -13.33 37.96
CA ALA A 713 -12.33 -13.64 36.56
C ALA A 713 -12.15 -15.15 36.34
N ARG A 714 -11.49 -15.86 37.26
CA ARG A 714 -11.29 -17.32 37.20
C ARG A 714 -12.60 -18.12 37.26
N ALA A 715 -13.65 -17.56 37.86
CA ALA A 715 -14.97 -18.18 37.82
C ALA A 715 -15.60 -18.18 36.41
N ARG A 716 -15.18 -17.25 35.54
CA ARG A 716 -15.72 -17.05 34.19
C ARG A 716 -14.81 -17.62 33.10
N VAL A 717 -13.50 -17.46 33.24
CA VAL A 717 -12.51 -18.00 32.31
C VAL A 717 -12.16 -19.43 32.75
N ARG A 718 -12.56 -20.41 31.93
CA ARG A 718 -12.30 -21.84 32.17
C ARG A 718 -11.08 -22.30 31.35
N PRO A 719 -10.35 -23.34 31.81
CA PRO A 719 -9.26 -23.92 31.03
C PRO A 719 -9.79 -24.47 29.71
N SER A 720 -9.13 -24.13 28.60
CA SER A 720 -9.55 -24.54 27.24
C SER A 720 -8.82 -25.76 26.70
N LEU A 721 -7.70 -26.17 27.33
CA LEU A 721 -6.88 -27.28 26.84
C LEU A 721 -7.52 -28.63 27.17
N ASP A 722 -7.79 -29.43 26.12
CA ASP A 722 -8.22 -30.83 26.26
C ASP A 722 -6.99 -31.75 26.45
N PRO A 723 -6.88 -32.47 27.60
CA PRO A 723 -5.77 -33.39 27.85
C PRO A 723 -5.61 -34.48 26.78
N ALA A 724 -6.71 -34.96 26.19
CA ALA A 724 -6.65 -36.00 25.16
C ALA A 724 -6.03 -35.45 23.86
N GLN A 725 -6.41 -34.23 23.47
CA GLN A 725 -5.84 -33.55 22.31
C GLN A 725 -4.35 -33.24 22.52
N VAL A 726 -3.96 -32.77 23.70
CA VAL A 726 -2.56 -32.48 24.03
C VAL A 726 -1.71 -33.76 23.95
N ALA A 727 -2.19 -34.87 24.51
CA ALA A 727 -1.50 -36.15 24.46
C ALA A 727 -1.33 -36.67 23.02
N SER A 728 -2.37 -36.51 22.18
CA SER A 728 -2.31 -36.87 20.75
C SER A 728 -1.25 -36.06 19.99
N LEU A 729 -1.18 -34.75 20.21
CA LEU A 729 -0.19 -33.88 19.58
C LEU A 729 1.24 -34.17 20.06
N ALA A 730 1.41 -34.49 21.35
CA ALA A 730 2.69 -34.91 21.90
C ALA A 730 3.14 -36.26 21.31
N ALA A 731 2.22 -37.22 21.17
CA ALA A 731 2.50 -38.50 20.50
C ALA A 731 2.85 -38.32 19.02
N TYR A 732 2.18 -37.40 18.32
CA TYR A 732 2.52 -37.04 16.94
C TYR A 732 3.94 -36.47 16.81
N ALA A 733 4.38 -35.68 17.80
CA ALA A 733 5.76 -35.18 17.86
C ALA A 733 6.77 -36.31 18.09
N ALA A 734 6.53 -37.15 19.10
CA ALA A 734 7.42 -38.27 19.44
C ALA A 734 7.51 -39.35 18.34
N GLY A 735 6.47 -39.51 17.51
CA GLY A 735 6.49 -40.44 16.38
C GLY A 735 7.28 -39.96 15.15
N ARG A 736 7.87 -38.76 15.20
CA ARG A 736 8.60 -38.13 14.08
C ARG A 736 10.01 -37.63 14.43
N GLU A 737 10.41 -37.66 15.70
CA GLU A 737 11.82 -37.67 16.09
C GLU A 737 12.46 -39.02 15.73
#